data_AF-A0A7T8HII5-F1
#
_entry.id   AF-A0A7T8HII5-F1
#
_cell.length_a   1.000
_cell.length_b   1.000
_cell.length_c   1.000
_cell.angle_alpha   90.00
_cell.angle_beta   90.00
_cell.angle_gamma   90.00
#
_symmetry.space_group_name_H-M   'P 1'
#
loop_
_entity.id
_entity.type
_entity.pdbx_description
1 polymer ?
#
loop_
_entity_poly.entity_id
_entity_poly.type
_entity_poly.pdbx_seq_one_letter_code
_entity_poly.pdbx_strand_id
1 'polypeptide(L)'
;MKVLAVLCLAFDGTEYTFDTETSAVVGTMDHTPHSSGFSYKYVSQVQVQGNVIKVKLSQFNGHHESGEFPFDHTTFIPTNREVPPFEVHLDSHGLFESVKMSPKLTLFQRNMVKGWVQRLQLNMDKINTHEHGFHAQETSIFGDCDTLYTVSEHKIVKSVTHTKDCKNRAFVLVDDWRGHRCDVDPEHPEEREDPNGIFSASNTVYIVDKKGDSFHPKAIIGSSSVVAQFYDKEGVSFIAHSKNLNIHYLLTSFSSTSILRSANAISQDITVAGTDVNDLHYEFEDHKYEWQSERDLKAREEYLATGQFFEDDMPTIKKYVKERLSKAHGVMNKMSIDKAAVAQAHEYGVNHIFPAMEALDYNSLKLHADKSPEGVFRYNLFTELLGSLGTGASALLVRDMIQENKFENFRDAVRVLTSVPFHIRHPSKQLLKEYETLFDFDGHYLIKDTVPLVLGHLARVTCERAGVMHSPASEECFQSLAPLTTRIKSKTWDALQSSLYGNVAEKLKPIIYGETEIKCGHLRTLAVQAAAYGVINHGKGAEYLLPIFVDTENPHELRLTALSYLMDAHPTATHFNTIMAVLYREKDYEVINFTFTLLEKYASNINPCKKSVSILAKFFLKYLKQYSHFETDYGLGVSKTYSRQFQQHKYGYGGEYSYWVMGSHQSTLPLSVAMCMDSTMFGGYTANGMCVQLRIEGLSKAMVRKFKKMDPSIWKTEDLKNILMGDMNIKERPDQPINVEILLFVKNSVVAFRQYNEDSIKEGGSLKSLSMNSKDFKIPTPSTTNESCALEASLSTALGDRCTCSIHEQLHWSLRHSSHCQEGKCTRPHVQRCQIQHEYLWSRFQIHDAPESPNQNRLYH
;
A
#
# COMPACT_ATOMS: atom_id res chain seq x y z
N MET A 1 -6.65 -24.98 53.79
CA MET A 1 -6.91 -23.58 53.42
C MET A 1 -6.55 -23.41 51.95
N LYS A 2 -7.42 -22.80 51.14
CA LYS A 2 -7.15 -22.30 49.79
C LYS A 2 -7.78 -20.91 49.71
N VAL A 3 -6.97 -19.86 49.83
CA VAL A 3 -7.43 -18.46 49.93
C VAL A 3 -6.35 -17.55 49.33
N LEU A 4 -6.75 -16.63 48.44
CA LEU A 4 -6.00 -15.48 47.91
C LEU A 4 -4.64 -15.76 47.23
N ALA A 5 -4.64 -15.94 45.90
CA ALA A 5 -3.43 -15.83 45.08
C ALA A 5 -2.96 -14.36 44.89
N VAL A 6 -3.89 -13.41 44.90
CA VAL A 6 -3.65 -11.96 44.69
C VAL A 6 -2.81 -11.32 45.82
N LEU A 7 -2.76 -11.94 47.02
CA LEU A 7 -2.05 -11.46 48.22
C LEU A 7 -0.52 -11.36 48.10
N CYS A 8 0.06 -11.77 46.98
CA CYS A 8 1.51 -11.93 46.83
C CYS A 8 2.21 -10.79 46.07
N LEU A 9 1.50 -9.77 45.58
CA LEU A 9 2.07 -8.45 45.24
C LEU A 9 1.69 -7.35 46.23
N ALA A 10 0.70 -7.57 47.09
CA ALA A 10 0.19 -6.53 47.98
C ALA A 10 -0.47 -7.17 49.21
N PHE A 11 -0.22 -6.57 50.37
CA PHE A 11 -1.08 -6.78 51.53
C PHE A 11 -2.50 -6.29 51.23
N ASP A 12 -3.47 -7.13 51.57
CA ASP A 12 -4.89 -6.79 51.62
C ASP A 12 -5.14 -5.62 52.59
N GLY A 13 -6.16 -4.80 52.32
CA GLY A 13 -6.50 -3.61 53.11
C GLY A 13 -5.48 -2.46 53.03
N THR A 14 -4.60 -2.45 52.03
CA THR A 14 -3.50 -1.46 51.89
C THR A 14 -3.68 -0.56 50.66
N GLU A 15 -3.45 0.74 50.85
CA GLU A 15 -3.27 1.75 49.80
C GLU A 15 -1.79 1.93 49.48
N TYR A 16 -1.45 1.78 48.19
CA TYR A 16 -0.14 2.09 47.62
C TYR A 16 -0.25 3.39 46.83
N THR A 17 0.65 4.33 47.08
CA THR A 17 0.81 5.53 46.26
C THR A 17 2.07 5.37 45.40
N PHE A 18 1.92 5.44 44.08
CA PHE A 18 3.04 5.45 43.14
C PHE A 18 3.16 6.82 42.47
N ASP A 19 4.36 7.39 42.48
CA ASP A 19 4.70 8.47 41.57
C ASP A 19 5.10 7.83 40.22
N THR A 20 4.41 8.17 39.13
CA THR A 20 4.60 7.55 37.81
C THR A 20 4.93 8.59 36.74
N GLU A 21 5.95 8.30 35.93
CA GLU A 21 6.20 8.99 34.66
C GLU A 21 6.03 8.03 33.48
N THR A 22 5.39 8.49 32.41
CA THR A 22 5.10 7.72 31.20
C THR A 22 5.32 8.57 29.96
N SER A 23 6.31 8.22 29.13
CA SER A 23 6.61 8.94 27.90
C SER A 23 6.24 8.14 26.65
N ALA A 24 5.84 8.88 25.60
CA ALA A 24 5.66 8.45 24.23
C ALA A 24 6.57 9.27 23.31
N VAL A 25 7.68 8.71 22.85
CA VAL A 25 8.63 9.35 21.91
C VAL A 25 8.45 8.75 20.51
N VAL A 26 8.69 9.50 19.43
CA VAL A 26 8.81 9.08 18.02
C VAL A 26 10.12 9.57 17.40
N GLY A 27 10.85 8.77 16.62
CA GLY A 27 12.12 9.15 16.00
C GLY A 27 12.73 8.13 15.01
N THR A 28 13.91 8.47 14.46
CA THR A 28 14.67 7.62 13.51
C THR A 28 15.92 6.98 14.15
N MET A 29 16.46 5.95 13.49
CA MET A 29 17.69 5.23 13.87
C MET A 29 19.00 5.88 13.41
N ASP A 30 18.97 7.13 12.96
CA ASP A 30 20.12 7.80 12.38
C ASP A 30 21.21 8.14 13.42
N HIS A 31 22.46 8.29 12.96
CA HIS A 31 23.62 8.64 13.81
C HIS A 31 23.40 9.96 14.57
N THR A 32 22.73 10.94 13.97
CA THR A 32 22.22 12.14 14.66
C THR A 32 20.71 11.97 14.82
N PRO A 33 20.24 11.57 16.02
CA PRO A 33 18.85 11.23 16.21
C PRO A 33 17.96 12.48 16.29
N HIS A 34 16.83 12.45 15.58
CA HIS A 34 15.74 13.41 15.76
C HIS A 34 14.52 12.69 16.32
N SER A 35 13.84 13.34 17.28
CA SER A 35 12.63 12.80 17.91
C SER A 35 11.63 13.87 18.33
N SER A 36 10.36 13.48 18.39
CA SER A 36 9.21 14.23 18.90
C SER A 36 8.44 13.37 19.91
N GLY A 37 7.51 13.92 20.70
CA GLY A 37 6.78 13.11 21.67
C GLY A 37 6.03 13.88 22.76
N PHE A 38 5.53 13.13 23.74
CA PHE A 38 4.89 13.63 24.96
C PHE A 38 5.34 12.82 26.19
N SER A 39 5.31 13.44 27.38
CA SER A 39 5.43 12.75 28.65
C SER A 39 4.27 13.11 29.57
N TYR A 40 3.70 12.11 30.22
CA TYR A 40 2.71 12.26 31.28
C TYR A 40 3.33 11.95 32.63
N LYS A 41 3.01 12.77 33.63
CA LYS A 41 3.26 12.46 35.04
C LYS A 41 1.94 12.25 35.76
N TYR A 42 1.85 11.19 36.56
CA TYR A 42 0.69 10.96 37.40
C TYR A 42 1.04 10.34 38.74
N VAL A 43 0.33 10.78 39.78
CA VAL A 43 0.27 10.05 41.05
C VAL A 43 -0.86 9.03 40.94
N SER A 44 -0.55 7.76 41.19
CA SER A 44 -1.50 6.66 41.18
C SER A 44 -1.75 6.19 42.61
N GLN A 45 -2.97 6.37 43.11
CA GLN A 45 -3.44 5.74 44.35
C GLN A 45 -4.08 4.39 44.00
N VAL A 46 -3.66 3.32 44.67
CA VAL A 46 -4.02 1.94 44.36
C VAL A 46 -4.39 1.22 45.65
N GLN A 47 -5.67 0.88 45.82
CA GLN A 47 -6.19 0.21 47.02
C GLN A 47 -6.50 -1.25 46.70
N VAL A 48 -5.96 -2.17 47.50
CA VAL A 48 -6.14 -3.62 47.32
C VAL A 48 -7.07 -4.17 48.40
N GLN A 49 -8.15 -4.85 47.96
CA GLN A 49 -9.19 -5.44 48.78
C GLN A 49 -9.51 -6.85 48.26
N GLY A 50 -8.82 -7.86 48.77
CA GLY A 50 -8.86 -9.23 48.26
C GLY A 50 -8.46 -9.34 46.79
N ASN A 51 -9.41 -9.75 45.93
CA ASN A 51 -9.25 -9.83 44.47
C ASN A 51 -9.60 -8.52 43.73
N VAL A 52 -9.96 -7.46 44.46
CA VAL A 52 -10.40 -6.17 43.90
C VAL A 52 -9.31 -5.12 44.06
N ILE A 53 -9.00 -4.40 42.98
CA ILE A 53 -8.03 -3.29 42.98
C ILE A 53 -8.72 -2.00 42.52
N LYS A 54 -8.84 -1.01 43.42
CA LYS A 54 -9.42 0.30 43.12
C LYS A 54 -8.32 1.31 42.84
N VAL A 55 -8.47 2.11 41.78
CA VAL A 55 -7.41 2.94 41.21
C VAL A 55 -7.90 4.37 41.00
N LYS A 56 -7.06 5.34 41.34
CA LYS A 56 -7.27 6.78 41.07
C LYS A 56 -5.98 7.42 40.55
N LEU A 57 -6.10 8.25 39.52
CA LEU A 57 -4.98 8.90 38.82
C LEU A 57 -5.13 10.42 38.84
N SER A 58 -4.09 11.17 39.24
CA SER A 58 -4.03 12.63 39.04
C SER A 58 -2.94 12.97 38.04
N GLN A 59 -3.28 13.68 36.96
CA GLN A 59 -2.49 13.72 35.72
C GLN A 59 -1.95 15.10 35.32
N PHE A 60 -0.73 15.10 34.80
CA PHE A 60 -0.03 16.23 34.18
C PHE A 60 0.55 15.78 32.83
N ASN A 61 0.59 16.68 31.85
CA ASN A 61 1.11 16.43 30.49
C ASN A 61 2.24 17.42 30.17
N GLY A 62 3.26 16.98 29.45
CA GLY A 62 4.38 17.80 28.99
C GLY A 62 4.75 17.45 27.54
N HIS A 63 4.95 18.48 26.72
CA HIS A 63 5.32 18.30 25.30
C HIS A 63 6.85 18.19 25.16
N HIS A 64 7.31 17.36 24.23
CA HIS A 64 8.73 17.24 23.87
C HIS A 64 9.09 18.28 22.82
N GLU A 65 10.22 18.98 22.96
CA GLU A 65 10.78 19.81 21.88
C GLU A 65 11.83 19.02 21.07
N SER A 66 11.99 19.37 19.79
CA SER A 66 12.77 18.54 18.86
C SER A 66 14.27 18.62 19.13
N GLY A 67 14.87 17.51 19.56
CA GLY A 67 16.31 17.37 19.77
C GLY A 67 16.77 17.40 21.23
N GLU A 68 15.88 17.67 22.20
CA GLU A 68 16.22 17.60 23.63
C GLU A 68 15.84 16.23 24.21
N PHE A 69 16.83 15.40 24.53
CA PHE A 69 16.62 14.14 25.27
C PHE A 69 17.62 14.05 26.42
N PRO A 70 17.20 13.69 27.65
CA PRO A 70 15.85 13.30 28.08
C PRO A 70 14.92 14.50 28.38
N PHE A 71 13.70 14.22 28.89
CA PHE A 71 12.63 15.17 29.24
C PHE A 71 12.95 16.12 30.43
N ASP A 72 14.23 16.35 30.75
CA ASP A 72 14.67 17.07 31.96
C ASP A 72 14.33 18.57 31.96
N HIS A 73 13.89 19.11 30.82
CA HIS A 73 13.48 20.51 30.64
C HIS A 73 11.99 20.66 30.30
N THR A 74 11.26 19.54 30.19
CA THR A 74 9.83 19.53 29.86
C THR A 74 8.98 20.17 30.95
N THR A 75 8.28 21.25 30.60
CA THR A 75 7.30 21.87 31.51
C THR A 75 5.99 21.07 31.51
N PHE A 76 5.65 20.49 32.66
CA PHE A 76 4.42 19.72 32.85
C PHE A 76 3.27 20.65 33.27
N ILE A 77 2.16 20.60 32.53
CA ILE A 77 0.90 21.31 32.83
C ILE A 77 -0.19 20.34 33.30
N PRO A 78 -1.14 20.74 34.16
CA PRO A 78 -2.29 19.92 34.50
C PRO A 78 -3.11 19.60 33.24
N THR A 79 -3.58 18.35 33.08
CA THR A 79 -4.47 18.01 31.97
C THR A 79 -5.92 18.41 32.27
N ASN A 80 -6.65 18.81 31.23
CA ASN A 80 -8.12 18.93 31.24
C ASN A 80 -8.84 17.56 31.13
N ARG A 81 -8.12 16.47 30.86
CA ARG A 81 -8.67 15.12 30.63
C ARG A 81 -8.66 14.25 31.88
N GLU A 82 -9.28 14.70 32.98
CA GLU A 82 -9.40 13.91 34.22
C GLU A 82 -10.00 12.52 33.94
N VAL A 83 -9.38 11.47 34.50
CA VAL A 83 -9.85 10.08 34.42
C VAL A 83 -10.46 9.70 35.77
N PRO A 84 -11.79 9.56 35.87
CA PRO A 84 -12.47 9.04 37.05
C PRO A 84 -11.88 7.72 37.57
N PRO A 85 -11.97 7.45 38.89
CA PRO A 85 -11.53 6.19 39.46
C PRO A 85 -12.17 4.95 38.83
N PHE A 86 -11.43 3.86 38.78
CA PHE A 86 -11.86 2.57 38.23
C PHE A 86 -11.52 1.41 39.18
N GLU A 87 -12.23 0.30 39.04
CA GLU A 87 -12.16 -0.88 39.91
C GLU A 87 -11.86 -2.09 39.01
N VAL A 88 -10.86 -2.88 39.38
CA VAL A 88 -10.39 -4.05 38.61
C VAL A 88 -10.66 -5.30 39.43
N HIS A 89 -11.26 -6.29 38.77
CA HIS A 89 -11.47 -7.63 39.30
C HIS A 89 -10.44 -8.58 38.67
N LEU A 90 -9.69 -9.27 39.53
CA LEU A 90 -8.78 -10.33 39.13
C LEU A 90 -9.35 -11.70 39.52
N ASP A 91 -9.07 -12.71 38.71
CA ASP A 91 -9.52 -14.09 38.91
C ASP A 91 -8.79 -14.79 40.09
N SER A 92 -9.09 -16.07 40.30
CA SER A 92 -8.43 -16.87 41.36
C SER A 92 -6.92 -17.09 41.15
N HIS A 93 -6.37 -16.75 39.99
CA HIS A 93 -4.97 -16.95 39.59
C HIS A 93 -4.17 -15.64 39.52
N GLY A 94 -4.82 -14.48 39.65
CA GLY A 94 -4.22 -13.14 39.52
C GLY A 94 -4.27 -12.55 38.10
N LEU A 95 -5.04 -13.15 37.20
CA LEU A 95 -5.26 -12.68 35.83
C LEU A 95 -6.51 -11.78 35.75
N PHE A 96 -6.64 -11.02 34.66
CA PHE A 96 -7.79 -10.12 34.46
C PHE A 96 -9.12 -10.87 34.31
N GLU A 97 -10.15 -10.45 35.06
CA GLU A 97 -11.54 -10.90 34.90
C GLU A 97 -12.44 -9.77 34.35
N SER A 98 -12.39 -8.59 34.96
CA SER A 98 -13.11 -7.41 34.46
C SER A 98 -12.53 -6.07 34.99
N VAL A 99 -12.87 -4.97 34.32
CA VAL A 99 -12.65 -3.61 34.81
C VAL A 99 -13.93 -2.79 34.74
N LYS A 100 -14.31 -2.23 35.87
CA LYS A 100 -15.47 -1.39 36.08
C LYS A 100 -15.07 0.08 35.91
N MET A 101 -15.60 0.70 34.87
CA MET A 101 -15.16 2.03 34.44
C MET A 101 -16.34 2.94 34.10
N SER A 102 -16.14 4.26 34.23
CA SER A 102 -17.23 5.21 34.03
C SER A 102 -17.63 5.31 32.55
N PRO A 103 -18.93 5.21 32.19
CA PRO A 103 -19.39 5.34 30.79
C PRO A 103 -19.19 6.75 30.21
N LYS A 104 -18.71 7.71 31.02
CA LYS A 104 -18.31 9.05 30.58
C LYS A 104 -16.88 9.13 30.02
N LEU A 105 -16.08 8.08 30.14
CA LEU A 105 -14.71 8.04 29.61
C LEU A 105 -14.72 8.09 28.08
N THR A 106 -13.89 8.95 27.49
CA THR A 106 -13.64 8.95 26.04
C THR A 106 -12.95 7.66 25.61
N LEU A 107 -12.99 7.33 24.31
CA LEU A 107 -12.34 6.15 23.75
C LEU A 107 -10.86 6.07 24.14
N PHE A 108 -10.13 7.17 23.95
CA PHE A 108 -8.75 7.34 24.39
C PHE A 108 -8.55 7.06 25.89
N GLN A 109 -9.44 7.57 26.76
CA GLN A 109 -9.34 7.34 28.20
C GLN A 109 -9.64 5.88 28.59
N ARG A 110 -10.59 5.21 27.93
CA ARG A 110 -10.84 3.77 28.16
C ARG A 110 -9.64 2.92 27.77
N ASN A 111 -9.04 3.18 26.60
CA ASN A 111 -7.80 2.52 26.18
C ASN A 111 -6.62 2.85 27.12
N MET A 112 -6.55 4.05 27.69
CA MET A 112 -5.55 4.40 28.70
C MET A 112 -5.76 3.61 30.01
N VAL A 113 -7.01 3.41 30.44
CA VAL A 113 -7.36 2.55 31.59
C VAL A 113 -6.98 1.09 31.29
N LYS A 114 -7.45 0.50 30.18
CA LYS A 114 -7.09 -0.87 29.74
C LYS A 114 -5.57 -1.07 29.72
N GLY A 115 -4.83 -0.10 29.17
CA GLY A 115 -3.37 -0.11 29.08
C GLY A 115 -2.62 0.02 30.42
N TRP A 116 -3.32 0.45 31.48
CA TRP A 116 -2.84 0.44 32.88
C TRP A 116 -3.24 -0.87 33.58
N VAL A 117 -4.48 -1.36 33.39
CA VAL A 117 -4.99 -2.61 34.00
C VAL A 117 -4.17 -3.84 33.62
N GLN A 118 -3.74 -3.97 32.36
CA GLN A 118 -2.88 -5.09 31.91
C GLN A 118 -1.52 -5.21 32.64
N ARG A 119 -1.15 -4.23 33.47
CA ARG A 119 0.06 -4.24 34.33
C ARG A 119 -0.21 -4.75 35.74
N LEU A 120 -1.46 -4.95 36.12
CA LEU A 120 -1.84 -5.51 37.43
C LEU A 120 -1.82 -7.04 37.41
N GLN A 121 -2.14 -7.64 36.27
CA GLN A 121 -2.22 -9.09 36.15
C GLN A 121 -0.83 -9.73 36.26
N LEU A 122 -0.70 -10.67 37.19
CA LEU A 122 0.40 -11.62 37.28
C LEU A 122 -0.19 -13.02 37.40
N ASN A 123 0.36 -14.02 36.71
CA ASN A 123 0.00 -15.42 36.95
C ASN A 123 0.60 -15.89 38.28
N MET A 124 -0.09 -15.57 39.38
CA MET A 124 0.41 -15.78 40.73
C MET A 124 0.49 -17.26 41.10
N ASP A 125 -0.39 -18.11 40.56
CA ASP A 125 -0.33 -19.55 40.81
C ASP A 125 1.00 -20.17 40.37
N LYS A 126 1.50 -19.83 39.16
CA LYS A 126 2.81 -20.31 38.68
C LYS A 126 4.02 -19.65 39.36
N ILE A 127 3.90 -18.39 39.75
CA ILE A 127 4.93 -17.72 40.57
C ILE A 127 5.04 -18.42 41.93
N ASN A 128 3.91 -18.79 42.54
CA ASN A 128 3.84 -19.44 43.84
C ASN A 128 4.30 -20.91 43.81
N THR A 129 4.21 -21.61 42.67
CA THR A 129 4.88 -22.93 42.46
C THR A 129 6.40 -22.82 42.30
N HIS A 130 6.98 -21.62 42.43
CA HIS A 130 8.42 -21.35 42.34
C HIS A 130 9.03 -21.64 40.96
N GLU A 131 8.24 -21.51 39.88
CA GLU A 131 8.75 -21.60 38.50
C GLU A 131 9.58 -20.36 38.14
N HIS A 132 10.90 -20.54 37.97
CA HIS A 132 11.83 -19.45 37.63
C HIS A 132 11.63 -18.83 36.23
N GLY A 133 10.93 -19.52 35.34
CA GLY A 133 10.53 -19.00 34.04
C GLY A 133 9.52 -19.93 33.38
N PHE A 134 8.46 -19.36 32.82
CA PHE A 134 7.31 -20.10 32.32
C PHE A 134 6.53 -19.26 31.29
N HIS A 135 5.62 -19.89 30.56
CA HIS A 135 4.66 -19.21 29.68
C HIS A 135 3.25 -19.21 30.30
N ALA A 136 2.51 -18.12 30.13
CA ALA A 136 1.13 -17.96 30.56
C ALA A 136 0.31 -17.20 29.52
N GLN A 137 -0.90 -17.69 29.23
CA GLN A 137 -1.86 -17.02 28.36
C GLN A 137 -2.52 -15.87 29.13
N GLU A 138 -2.55 -14.67 28.53
CA GLU A 138 -3.13 -13.47 29.13
C GLU A 138 -3.82 -12.59 28.09
N THR A 139 -5.02 -12.10 28.39
CA THR A 139 -5.66 -11.03 27.62
C THR A 139 -4.92 -9.71 27.87
N SER A 140 -4.58 -8.99 26.81
CA SER A 140 -3.84 -7.72 26.84
C SER A 140 -4.52 -6.67 25.97
N ILE A 141 -4.00 -5.44 25.95
CA ILE A 141 -4.48 -4.42 25.01
C ILE A 141 -4.20 -4.74 23.54
N PHE A 142 -3.29 -5.67 23.27
CA PHE A 142 -2.88 -6.08 21.92
C PHE A 142 -3.60 -7.34 21.42
N GLY A 143 -4.45 -7.97 22.23
CA GLY A 143 -5.04 -9.29 21.97
C GLY A 143 -4.70 -10.30 23.08
N ASP A 144 -4.96 -11.59 22.82
CA ASP A 144 -4.73 -12.68 23.77
C ASP A 144 -3.35 -13.31 23.55
N CYS A 145 -2.44 -13.16 24.52
CA CYS A 145 -1.01 -13.31 24.33
C CYS A 145 -0.38 -14.41 25.18
N ASP A 146 0.53 -15.18 24.58
CA ASP A 146 1.46 -16.05 25.30
C ASP A 146 2.59 -15.22 25.90
N THR A 147 2.51 -14.95 27.20
CA THR A 147 3.44 -14.09 27.92
C THR A 147 4.53 -14.93 28.59
N LEU A 148 5.79 -14.66 28.24
CA LEU A 148 6.96 -15.23 28.90
C LEU A 148 7.19 -14.53 30.24
N TYR A 149 7.32 -15.32 31.30
CA TYR A 149 7.71 -14.90 32.64
C TYR A 149 9.16 -15.28 32.94
N THR A 150 9.81 -14.47 33.78
CA THR A 150 11.06 -14.83 34.46
C THR A 150 11.01 -14.30 35.90
N VAL A 151 11.25 -15.17 36.87
CA VAL A 151 10.97 -14.94 38.30
C VAL A 151 12.24 -15.13 39.14
N SER A 152 12.55 -14.10 39.92
CA SER A 152 13.67 -14.05 40.87
C SER A 152 13.24 -13.38 42.18
N GLU A 153 14.03 -13.53 43.24
CA GLU A 153 13.71 -13.00 44.58
C GLU A 153 13.54 -11.47 44.65
N HIS A 154 14.02 -10.75 43.64
CA HIS A 154 14.02 -9.28 43.59
C HIS A 154 13.34 -8.68 42.35
N LYS A 155 13.01 -9.52 41.35
CA LYS A 155 12.43 -9.09 40.07
C LYS A 155 11.52 -10.16 39.50
N ILE A 156 10.35 -9.73 39.02
CA ILE A 156 9.50 -10.48 38.09
C ILE A 156 9.57 -9.74 36.75
N VAL A 157 9.79 -10.46 35.65
CA VAL A 157 9.82 -9.92 34.29
C VAL A 157 8.74 -10.61 33.47
N LYS A 158 7.93 -9.82 32.77
CA LYS A 158 7.00 -10.26 31.73
C LYS A 158 7.50 -9.77 30.38
N SER A 159 7.47 -10.62 29.36
CA SER A 159 7.93 -10.33 27.99
C SER A 159 6.96 -10.92 26.97
N VAL A 160 6.66 -10.18 25.90
CA VAL A 160 5.74 -10.60 24.83
C VAL A 160 6.10 -9.94 23.50
N THR A 161 6.07 -10.71 22.40
CA THR A 161 6.22 -10.22 21.02
C THR A 161 4.86 -10.14 20.37
N HIS A 162 4.21 -8.97 20.39
CA HIS A 162 2.81 -8.80 19.99
C HIS A 162 2.50 -9.27 18.55
N THR A 163 3.48 -9.32 17.65
CA THR A 163 3.26 -9.81 16.29
C THR A 163 3.19 -11.33 16.16
N LYS A 164 3.80 -12.07 17.09
CA LYS A 164 4.02 -13.53 17.02
C LYS A 164 3.29 -14.27 18.14
N ASP A 165 3.38 -13.73 19.35
CA ASP A 165 2.94 -14.43 20.57
C ASP A 165 1.46 -14.11 20.92
N CYS A 166 0.81 -13.17 20.21
CA CYS A 166 -0.59 -12.77 20.44
C CYS A 166 -1.56 -13.18 19.33
N LYS A 167 -2.68 -13.75 19.74
CA LYS A 167 -3.87 -14.11 18.94
C LYS A 167 -4.97 -13.06 19.13
N ASN A 168 -6.06 -13.16 18.36
CA ASN A 168 -7.23 -12.27 18.46
C ASN A 168 -6.85 -10.77 18.52
N ARG A 169 -5.87 -10.37 17.71
CA ARG A 169 -5.20 -9.07 17.86
C ARG A 169 -6.14 -7.93 17.48
N ALA A 170 -6.20 -6.91 18.32
CA ALA A 170 -6.88 -5.67 18.00
C ALA A 170 -6.04 -4.86 16.99
N PHE A 171 -6.42 -4.89 15.70
CA PHE A 171 -5.79 -4.08 14.65
C PHE A 171 -6.82 -3.56 13.64
N VAL A 172 -6.50 -2.42 13.01
CA VAL A 172 -7.17 -1.92 11.80
C VAL A 172 -6.13 -1.92 10.68
N LEU A 173 -6.45 -2.52 9.54
CA LEU A 173 -5.59 -2.56 8.36
C LEU A 173 -6.18 -1.66 7.26
N VAL A 174 -5.54 -0.53 7.01
CA VAL A 174 -5.86 0.35 5.87
C VAL A 174 -4.81 0.17 4.79
N ASP A 175 -5.19 -0.47 3.69
CA ASP A 175 -4.36 -0.57 2.49
C ASP A 175 -4.98 0.24 1.34
N ASP A 176 -4.39 1.40 1.05
CA ASP A 176 -4.70 2.23 -0.12
C ASP A 176 -3.79 1.92 -1.33
N TRP A 177 -2.74 1.12 -1.16
CA TRP A 177 -1.82 0.68 -2.22
C TRP A 177 -2.38 -0.49 -3.03
N ARG A 178 -3.20 -1.35 -2.42
CA ARG A 178 -3.94 -2.48 -3.04
C ARG A 178 -3.03 -3.51 -3.69
N GLY A 179 -1.83 -3.65 -3.15
CA GLY A 179 -1.01 -4.80 -3.39
C GLY A 179 -1.57 -6.06 -2.72
N HIS A 180 -0.94 -7.17 -3.03
CA HIS A 180 -1.11 -8.45 -2.35
C HIS A 180 0.27 -8.97 -1.98
N ARG A 181 0.33 -9.68 -0.86
CA ARG A 181 1.54 -10.38 -0.44
C ARG A 181 1.59 -11.76 -1.07
N CYS A 182 2.78 -12.19 -1.48
CA CYS A 182 2.98 -13.49 -2.14
C CYS A 182 3.43 -14.61 -1.18
N ASP A 183 3.54 -14.29 0.10
CA ASP A 183 4.03 -15.11 1.21
C ASP A 183 3.01 -15.18 2.37
N VAL A 184 1.77 -14.73 2.14
CA VAL A 184 0.64 -14.83 3.06
C VAL A 184 -0.33 -15.89 2.53
N ASP A 185 -0.83 -16.76 3.41
CA ASP A 185 -1.87 -17.72 3.07
C ASP A 185 -3.19 -16.98 2.73
N PRO A 186 -3.79 -17.17 1.54
CA PRO A 186 -5.10 -16.61 1.20
C PRO A 186 -6.26 -17.13 2.07
N GLU A 187 -6.11 -18.30 2.70
CA GLU A 187 -7.12 -18.89 3.59
C GLU A 187 -6.97 -18.41 5.05
N HIS A 188 -5.76 -18.01 5.48
CA HIS A 188 -5.44 -17.60 6.86
C HIS A 188 -4.55 -16.33 6.94
N PRO A 189 -4.98 -15.18 6.36
CA PRO A 189 -4.12 -13.98 6.21
C PRO A 189 -3.71 -13.27 7.53
N GLU A 190 -4.27 -13.68 8.65
CA GLU A 190 -3.94 -13.29 10.03
C GLU A 190 -2.82 -14.13 10.68
N GLU A 191 -2.54 -15.34 10.17
CA GLU A 191 -1.51 -16.27 10.68
C GLU A 191 -0.10 -15.82 10.24
N ARG A 192 0.36 -14.73 10.84
CA ARG A 192 1.64 -14.08 10.51
C ARG A 192 2.72 -14.42 11.53
N GLU A 193 3.48 -15.49 11.28
CA GLU A 193 4.61 -15.88 12.13
C GLU A 193 5.79 -14.88 12.08
N ASP A 194 6.00 -14.21 10.95
CA ASP A 194 7.09 -13.25 10.74
C ASP A 194 6.63 -11.80 11.01
N PRO A 195 7.41 -10.95 11.72
CA PRO A 195 7.09 -9.54 11.95
C PRO A 195 7.03 -8.68 10.67
N ASN A 196 7.62 -9.10 9.55
CA ASN A 196 7.40 -8.55 8.20
C ASN A 196 7.57 -7.03 8.09
N GLY A 197 8.62 -6.50 8.72
CA GLY A 197 8.91 -5.06 8.74
C GLY A 197 8.14 -4.25 9.78
N ILE A 198 7.28 -4.86 10.61
CA ILE A 198 6.69 -4.24 11.80
C ILE A 198 6.90 -5.19 13.00
N PHE A 199 8.07 -5.15 13.63
CA PHE A 199 8.33 -5.93 14.86
C PHE A 199 7.75 -5.20 16.08
N SER A 200 6.78 -5.79 16.78
CA SER A 200 6.14 -5.20 17.96
C SER A 200 6.35 -6.10 19.18
N ALA A 201 6.78 -5.51 20.31
CA ALA A 201 7.03 -6.23 21.56
C ALA A 201 6.91 -5.31 22.78
N SER A 202 6.66 -5.89 23.96
CA SER A 202 6.76 -5.19 25.24
C SER A 202 7.37 -6.05 26.35
N ASN A 203 7.93 -5.36 27.34
CA ASN A 203 8.46 -5.93 28.57
C ASN A 203 7.92 -5.13 29.77
N THR A 204 7.57 -5.81 30.86
CA THR A 204 7.24 -5.18 32.14
C THR A 204 8.05 -5.83 33.26
N VAL A 205 8.81 -5.01 33.99
CA VAL A 205 9.68 -5.43 35.10
C VAL A 205 9.13 -4.90 36.41
N TYR A 206 8.78 -5.81 37.31
CA TYR A 206 8.35 -5.52 38.68
C TYR A 206 9.58 -5.68 39.58
N ILE A 207 10.07 -4.58 40.15
CA ILE A 207 11.12 -4.62 41.17
C ILE A 207 10.43 -4.84 42.50
N VAL A 208 10.81 -5.92 43.20
CA VAL A 208 10.09 -6.41 44.38
C VAL A 208 11.02 -6.75 45.55
N ASP A 209 10.55 -6.56 46.78
CA ASP A 209 11.12 -7.20 47.97
C ASP A 209 10.29 -8.42 48.37
N LYS A 210 10.89 -9.60 48.45
CA LYS A 210 10.26 -10.76 49.11
C LYS A 210 10.32 -10.60 50.64
N LYS A 211 9.17 -10.67 51.32
CA LYS A 211 9.08 -10.69 52.80
C LYS A 211 8.14 -11.82 53.22
N GLY A 212 8.70 -12.90 53.77
CA GLY A 212 7.98 -14.17 53.85
C GLY A 212 7.69 -14.67 52.43
N ASP A 213 6.47 -15.14 52.18
CA ASP A 213 6.07 -15.63 50.86
C ASP A 213 5.54 -14.52 49.92
N SER A 214 5.26 -13.30 50.43
CA SER A 214 4.73 -12.17 49.65
C SER A 214 5.82 -11.28 49.05
N PHE A 215 5.67 -10.92 47.78
CA PHE A 215 6.46 -9.87 47.12
C PHE A 215 5.85 -8.48 47.38
N HIS A 216 6.71 -7.45 47.40
CA HIS A 216 6.33 -6.06 47.67
C HIS A 216 6.88 -5.15 46.56
N PRO A 217 6.04 -4.52 45.73
CA PRO A 217 6.49 -3.71 44.59
C PRO A 217 7.17 -2.42 45.06
N LYS A 218 8.47 -2.30 44.78
CA LYS A 218 9.23 -1.06 44.86
C LYS A 218 9.04 -0.20 43.62
N ALA A 219 8.97 -0.83 42.45
CA ALA A 219 8.68 -0.16 41.19
C ALA A 219 8.07 -1.11 40.15
N ILE A 220 7.31 -0.55 39.21
CA ILE A 220 6.83 -1.22 38.00
C ILE A 220 7.37 -0.44 36.80
N ILE A 221 8.12 -1.11 35.94
CA ILE A 221 8.83 -0.50 34.80
C ILE A 221 8.36 -1.19 33.52
N GLY A 222 7.48 -0.53 32.77
CA GLY A 222 7.02 -0.95 31.45
C GLY A 222 7.85 -0.30 30.33
N SER A 223 8.12 -1.07 29.27
CA SER A 223 8.76 -0.59 28.04
C SER A 223 8.21 -1.34 26.82
N SER A 224 7.79 -0.64 25.77
CA SER A 224 7.40 -1.26 24.49
C SER A 224 8.16 -0.72 23.29
N SER A 225 8.03 -1.45 22.17
CA SER A 225 8.75 -1.30 20.91
C SER A 225 7.86 -1.71 19.73
N VAL A 226 7.98 -1.00 18.59
CA VAL A 226 7.26 -1.17 17.31
C VAL A 226 8.19 -0.74 16.16
N VAL A 227 9.16 -1.58 15.82
CA VAL A 227 10.17 -1.32 14.78
C VAL A 227 9.53 -1.39 13.39
N ALA A 228 9.42 -0.26 12.70
CA ALA A 228 8.94 -0.18 11.31
C ALA A 228 10.13 -0.13 10.32
N GLN A 229 10.52 -1.31 9.84
CA GLN A 229 11.56 -1.53 8.83
C GLN A 229 10.94 -1.59 7.43
N PHE A 230 11.14 -0.54 6.64
CA PHE A 230 10.62 -0.42 5.27
C PHE A 230 11.59 -0.98 4.19
N TYR A 231 12.79 -1.39 4.59
CA TYR A 231 13.89 -1.76 3.68
C TYR A 231 14.68 -2.97 4.19
N ASP A 232 15.20 -3.80 3.27
CA ASP A 232 15.83 -5.10 3.58
C ASP A 232 17.11 -4.99 4.44
N LYS A 233 18.19 -4.38 3.93
CA LYS A 233 19.52 -4.42 4.59
C LYS A 233 20.08 -3.06 4.97
N GLU A 234 19.74 -2.04 4.18
CA GLU A 234 20.06 -0.65 4.44
C GLU A 234 18.86 0.21 4.03
N GLY A 235 18.71 1.38 4.64
CA GLY A 235 17.58 2.29 4.45
C GLY A 235 17.00 2.77 5.79
N VAL A 236 16.15 3.78 5.76
CA VAL A 236 15.56 4.35 6.97
C VAL A 236 14.55 3.37 7.57
N SER A 237 14.94 2.70 8.64
CA SER A 237 14.01 2.01 9.54
C SER A 237 13.54 3.01 10.59
N PHE A 238 12.23 3.26 10.63
CA PHE A 238 11.60 4.12 11.63
C PHE A 238 11.36 3.26 12.88
N ILE A 239 12.24 3.38 13.88
CA ILE A 239 12.24 2.45 15.01
C ILE A 239 11.45 2.97 16.20
N ALA A 240 10.56 2.09 16.70
CA ALA A 240 10.06 2.16 18.05
C ALA A 240 10.64 1.11 18.98
N HIS A 241 11.18 1.60 20.09
CA HIS A 241 11.89 0.91 21.15
C HIS A 241 12.11 1.88 22.33
N SER A 242 12.58 1.44 23.49
CA SER A 242 12.86 2.31 24.65
C SER A 242 14.20 1.99 25.30
N LYS A 243 14.80 2.94 26.03
CA LYS A 243 15.94 2.62 26.90
C LYS A 243 15.99 3.41 28.21
N ASN A 244 16.24 2.65 29.28
CA ASN A 244 16.80 3.14 30.53
C ASN A 244 18.35 3.03 30.49
N LEU A 245 19.04 4.18 30.51
CA LEU A 245 20.46 4.46 30.82
C LEU A 245 21.65 3.73 30.11
N ASN A 246 22.71 4.51 29.82
CA ASN A 246 24.12 4.09 29.64
C ASN A 246 24.57 3.23 28.44
N ILE A 247 23.83 3.16 27.32
CA ILE A 247 24.43 2.93 25.98
C ILE A 247 23.63 3.78 24.97
N HIS A 248 24.32 4.41 24.00
CA HIS A 248 23.72 5.14 22.88
C HIS A 248 22.77 4.28 22.01
N TYR A 249 22.03 4.97 21.12
CA TYR A 249 21.04 4.58 20.10
C TYR A 249 19.59 4.97 20.45
N LEU A 250 18.84 5.49 19.45
CA LEU A 250 17.60 6.26 19.67
C LEU A 250 16.34 5.63 19.02
N LEU A 251 15.20 5.86 19.69
CA LEU A 251 14.15 4.85 19.86
C LEU A 251 12.77 5.52 20.17
N THR A 252 11.70 5.20 19.43
CA THR A 252 10.29 5.63 19.70
C THR A 252 9.68 4.80 20.84
N SER A 253 9.52 5.31 22.06
CA SER A 253 9.20 4.49 23.25
C SER A 253 7.80 4.72 23.82
N PHE A 254 7.10 3.67 24.28
CA PHE A 254 6.22 3.82 25.46
C PHE A 254 7.01 3.35 26.68
N SER A 255 7.65 4.30 27.36
CA SER A 255 8.32 4.05 28.64
C SER A 255 7.36 4.38 29.76
N SER A 256 7.33 3.60 30.84
CA SER A 256 6.52 3.95 32.01
C SER A 256 7.14 3.40 33.28
N THR A 257 7.43 4.28 34.25
CA THR A 257 8.10 3.94 35.50
C THR A 257 7.24 4.45 36.66
N SER A 258 6.59 3.52 37.36
CA SER A 258 5.86 3.76 38.61
C SER A 258 6.77 3.40 39.79
N ILE A 259 7.09 4.37 40.65
CA ILE A 259 7.94 4.17 41.85
C ILE A 259 7.06 4.27 43.09
N LEU A 260 7.18 3.30 44.02
CA LEU A 260 6.43 3.31 45.26
C LEU A 260 6.88 4.47 46.15
N ARG A 261 5.95 5.38 46.47
CA ARG A 261 6.14 6.52 47.35
C ARG A 261 5.76 6.19 48.80
N SER A 262 4.66 5.45 48.99
CA SER A 262 4.17 5.02 50.31
C SER A 262 3.20 3.85 50.19
N ALA A 263 3.15 3.01 51.23
CA ALA A 263 2.16 1.97 51.41
C ALA A 263 1.58 2.09 52.84
N ASN A 264 0.27 2.30 52.95
CA ASN A 264 -0.44 2.61 54.19
C ASN A 264 -1.73 1.78 54.29
N ALA A 265 -2.26 1.54 55.50
CA ALA A 265 -3.61 0.98 55.62
C ALA A 265 -4.66 1.92 55.00
N ILE A 266 -5.69 1.38 54.35
CA ILE A 266 -6.74 2.16 53.69
C ILE A 266 -7.51 2.99 54.74
N SER A 267 -7.43 4.32 54.62
CA SER A 267 -8.09 5.27 55.52
C SER A 267 -9.41 5.82 54.99
N GLN A 268 -9.58 5.85 53.66
CA GLN A 268 -10.81 6.22 52.96
C GLN A 268 -10.93 5.39 51.68
N ASP A 269 -12.03 4.66 51.50
CA ASP A 269 -12.27 3.84 50.31
C ASP A 269 -12.47 4.69 49.03
N ILE A 270 -11.89 4.25 47.91
CA ILE A 270 -12.09 4.88 46.59
C ILE A 270 -13.46 4.48 46.04
N THR A 271 -14.40 5.42 46.02
CA THR A 271 -15.70 5.22 45.35
C THR A 271 -15.54 5.13 43.83
N VAL A 272 -15.88 3.97 43.26
CA VAL A 272 -15.92 3.75 41.81
C VAL A 272 -17.38 3.64 41.33
N ALA A 273 -17.70 4.34 40.24
CA ALA A 273 -19.02 4.35 39.63
C ALA A 273 -18.91 4.18 38.10
N GLY A 274 -19.48 3.09 37.59
CA GLY A 274 -19.29 2.67 36.21
C GLY A 274 -20.01 1.38 35.88
N THR A 275 -19.72 0.85 34.70
CA THR A 275 -20.17 -0.47 34.21
C THR A 275 -18.96 -1.38 34.05
N ASP A 276 -19.15 -2.67 34.31
CA ASP A 276 -18.12 -3.69 34.16
C ASP A 276 -17.84 -3.99 32.69
N VAL A 277 -16.56 -4.08 32.33
CA VAL A 277 -16.06 -4.40 30.99
C VAL A 277 -15.11 -5.57 31.10
N ASN A 278 -15.44 -6.69 30.44
CA ASN A 278 -14.73 -7.97 30.57
C ASN A 278 -13.71 -8.17 29.44
N ASP A 279 -13.19 -7.07 28.90
CA ASP A 279 -12.29 -7.05 27.74
C ASP A 279 -11.20 -5.98 27.93
N LEU A 280 -9.94 -6.34 27.67
CA LEU A 280 -8.80 -5.41 27.67
C LEU A 280 -8.33 -5.00 26.27
N HIS A 281 -8.82 -5.61 25.19
CA HIS A 281 -8.38 -5.34 23.81
C HIS A 281 -8.57 -3.86 23.44
N TYR A 282 -7.72 -3.33 22.57
CA TYR A 282 -7.79 -1.92 22.14
C TYR A 282 -9.09 -1.61 21.39
N GLU A 283 -9.87 -0.64 21.88
CA GLU A 283 -11.07 -0.17 21.20
C GLU A 283 -10.70 0.86 20.12
N PHE A 284 -10.91 0.52 18.85
CA PHE A 284 -10.86 1.48 17.74
C PHE A 284 -12.21 2.18 17.53
N GLU A 285 -12.20 3.37 16.94
CA GLU A 285 -13.44 4.11 16.65
C GLU A 285 -14.24 3.50 15.48
N ASP A 286 -13.58 2.75 14.60
CA ASP A 286 -14.08 2.22 13.33
C ASP A 286 -15.38 1.39 13.46
N HIS A 287 -15.73 0.92 14.66
CA HIS A 287 -17.05 0.33 14.96
C HIS A 287 -18.24 1.27 14.64
N LYS A 288 -18.06 2.60 14.71
CA LYS A 288 -19.07 3.58 14.27
C LYS A 288 -19.22 3.63 12.75
N TYR A 289 -18.17 3.22 12.04
CA TYR A 289 -17.93 3.46 10.62
C TYR A 289 -18.14 2.22 9.75
N GLU A 290 -18.76 1.15 10.29
CA GLU A 290 -19.16 -0.05 9.55
C GLU A 290 -19.78 0.26 8.18
N TRP A 291 -19.48 -0.59 7.19
CA TRP A 291 -19.96 -0.45 5.81
C TRP A 291 -21.49 -0.33 5.67
N GLN A 292 -22.23 -0.85 6.65
CA GLN A 292 -23.69 -0.84 6.73
C GLN A 292 -24.28 0.28 7.59
N SER A 293 -23.46 1.06 8.33
CA SER A 293 -23.97 2.11 9.21
C SER A 293 -24.49 3.33 8.43
N GLU A 294 -25.67 3.81 8.80
CA GLU A 294 -26.23 5.07 8.31
C GLU A 294 -25.83 6.18 9.31
N ARG A 295 -25.15 7.22 8.82
CA ARG A 295 -24.57 8.31 9.63
C ARG A 295 -24.74 9.67 8.95
N ASP A 296 -24.39 10.76 9.63
CA ASP A 296 -24.29 12.06 8.95
C ASP A 296 -22.98 12.14 8.16
N LEU A 297 -23.05 11.78 6.87
CA LEU A 297 -21.94 11.91 5.92
C LEU A 297 -21.49 13.37 5.68
N LYS A 298 -22.19 14.38 6.19
CA LYS A 298 -21.77 15.80 6.13
C LYS A 298 -21.08 16.27 7.40
N ALA A 299 -21.16 15.50 8.49
CA ALA A 299 -20.46 15.79 9.72
C ALA A 299 -18.93 15.67 9.54
N ARG A 300 -18.22 16.20 10.54
CA ARG A 300 -16.79 15.93 10.72
C ARG A 300 -16.59 14.45 11.05
N GLU A 301 -15.69 13.79 10.34
CA GLU A 301 -15.19 12.46 10.70
C GLU A 301 -13.85 12.60 11.43
N GLU A 302 -13.56 11.71 12.39
CA GLU A 302 -12.27 11.74 13.08
C GLU A 302 -11.13 11.28 12.16
N TYR A 303 -9.91 11.75 12.41
CA TYR A 303 -8.75 11.43 11.55
C TYR A 303 -8.09 10.12 11.97
N LEU A 304 -7.90 9.93 13.28
CA LEU A 304 -7.23 8.76 13.84
C LEU A 304 -8.26 7.79 14.42
N ALA A 305 -8.14 6.51 14.06
CA ALA A 305 -8.90 5.38 14.61
C ALA A 305 -8.81 5.23 16.15
N THR A 306 -7.98 6.05 16.80
CA THR A 306 -7.76 6.13 18.25
C THR A 306 -8.76 7.03 18.99
N GLY A 307 -9.68 7.69 18.28
CA GLY A 307 -10.60 8.69 18.84
C GLY A 307 -9.87 9.97 19.25
N GLN A 308 -9.06 10.51 18.32
CA GLN A 308 -8.35 11.77 18.48
C GLN A 308 -8.52 12.67 17.26
N PHE A 309 -8.86 13.93 17.54
CA PHE A 309 -9.17 14.97 16.56
C PHE A 309 -8.62 16.34 17.00
N PHE A 310 -8.46 17.28 16.06
CA PHE A 310 -8.12 18.67 16.37
C PHE A 310 -9.21 19.32 17.24
N GLU A 311 -8.90 19.67 18.48
CA GLU A 311 -9.87 20.23 19.44
C GLU A 311 -10.39 21.64 19.05
N ASP A 312 -9.75 22.30 18.09
CA ASP A 312 -10.12 23.61 17.55
C ASP A 312 -11.51 23.65 16.89
N ASP A 313 -12.13 24.83 16.90
CA ASP A 313 -13.41 25.10 16.25
C ASP A 313 -13.30 25.16 14.71
N MET A 314 -14.41 24.85 14.02
CA MET A 314 -14.44 24.80 12.55
C MET A 314 -14.03 26.14 11.88
N PRO A 315 -14.47 27.33 12.33
CA PRO A 315 -13.92 28.60 11.86
C PRO A 315 -12.39 28.73 11.98
N THR A 316 -11.80 28.32 13.11
CA THR A 316 -10.34 28.35 13.35
C THR A 316 -9.60 27.41 12.40
N ILE A 317 -10.03 26.15 12.26
CA ILE A 317 -9.41 25.20 11.31
C ILE A 317 -9.59 25.68 9.86
N LYS A 318 -10.77 26.20 9.49
CA LYS A 318 -11.05 26.75 8.15
C LYS A 318 -10.19 27.99 7.83
N LYS A 319 -9.82 28.79 8.83
CA LYS A 319 -8.86 29.88 8.71
C LYS A 319 -7.45 29.34 8.48
N TYR A 320 -6.99 28.39 9.29
CA TYR A 320 -5.67 27.76 9.16
C TYR A 320 -5.45 27.16 7.76
N VAL A 321 -6.42 26.41 7.24
CA VAL A 321 -6.37 25.84 5.88
C VAL A 321 -6.20 26.92 4.81
N LYS A 322 -6.95 28.03 4.88
CA LYS A 322 -6.81 29.16 3.94
C LYS A 322 -5.44 29.83 4.02
N GLU A 323 -4.90 30.01 5.22
CA GLU A 323 -3.59 30.62 5.43
C GLU A 323 -2.46 29.72 4.92
N ARG A 324 -2.52 28.40 5.15
CA ARG A 324 -1.53 27.44 4.64
C ARG A 324 -1.62 27.28 3.11
N LEU A 325 -2.82 27.22 2.51
CA LEU A 325 -3.00 27.28 1.03
C LEU A 325 -2.37 28.53 0.42
N SER A 326 -2.51 29.69 1.09
CA SER A 326 -1.89 30.95 0.66
C SER A 326 -0.36 30.89 0.71
N LYS A 327 0.20 30.30 1.76
CA LYS A 327 1.66 30.15 1.92
C LYS A 327 2.25 29.14 0.94
N ALA A 328 1.54 28.04 0.65
CA ALA A 328 1.97 27.02 -0.31
C ALA A 328 2.19 27.62 -1.71
N HIS A 329 1.35 28.56 -2.16
CA HIS A 329 1.58 29.29 -3.42
C HIS A 329 2.93 30.06 -3.39
N GLY A 330 3.21 30.77 -2.30
CA GLY A 330 4.47 31.49 -2.09
C GLY A 330 5.72 30.62 -1.95
N VAL A 331 5.57 29.32 -1.63
CA VAL A 331 6.65 28.32 -1.68
C VAL A 331 6.82 27.77 -3.09
N MET A 332 5.73 27.31 -3.72
CA MET A 332 5.75 26.68 -5.04
C MET A 332 6.22 27.63 -6.15
N ASN A 333 6.04 28.95 -5.99
CA ASN A 333 6.59 29.94 -6.93
C ASN A 333 8.11 30.20 -6.76
N LYS A 334 8.75 29.71 -5.69
CA LYS A 334 10.19 29.95 -5.40
C LYS A 334 11.11 28.80 -5.84
N MET A 335 10.65 27.55 -5.72
CA MET A 335 11.38 26.31 -6.03
C MET A 335 12.91 26.35 -5.79
N SER A 336 13.32 26.72 -4.58
CA SER A 336 14.74 26.84 -4.21
C SER A 336 15.18 25.72 -3.26
N ILE A 337 16.41 25.26 -3.46
CA ILE A 337 17.10 24.26 -2.61
C ILE A 337 17.88 24.90 -1.44
N ASP A 338 17.81 26.22 -1.27
CA ASP A 338 18.43 26.88 -0.12
C ASP A 338 17.77 26.48 1.20
N LYS A 339 18.55 26.44 2.30
CA LYS A 339 18.08 25.93 3.59
C LYS A 339 16.86 26.66 4.16
N ALA A 340 16.66 27.94 3.83
CA ALA A 340 15.50 28.71 4.31
C ALA A 340 14.26 28.45 3.45
N ALA A 341 14.41 28.30 2.12
CA ALA A 341 13.34 27.86 1.24
C ALA A 341 12.91 26.41 1.53
N VAL A 342 13.85 25.50 1.77
CA VAL A 342 13.56 24.11 2.19
C VAL A 342 12.83 24.08 3.54
N ALA A 343 13.26 24.89 4.52
CA ALA A 343 12.54 25.02 5.79
C ALA A 343 11.11 25.57 5.60
N GLN A 344 10.91 26.56 4.72
CA GLN A 344 9.57 27.05 4.37
C GLN A 344 8.75 25.99 3.59
N ALA A 345 9.38 25.18 2.75
CA ALA A 345 8.71 24.11 2.02
C ALA A 345 8.29 22.94 2.92
N HIS A 346 9.05 22.67 3.99
CA HIS A 346 8.61 21.77 5.06
C HIS A 346 7.45 22.40 5.83
N GLU A 347 7.59 23.61 6.39
CA GLU A 347 6.56 24.21 7.27
C GLU A 347 5.23 24.53 6.55
N TYR A 348 5.28 24.94 5.27
CA TYR A 348 4.11 25.34 4.48
C TYR A 348 3.79 24.38 3.32
N GLY A 349 4.37 23.17 3.33
CA GLY A 349 4.09 22.13 2.34
C GLY A 349 2.67 21.59 2.43
N VAL A 350 2.22 20.93 1.35
CA VAL A 350 0.84 20.39 1.23
C VAL A 350 0.47 19.41 2.36
N ASN A 351 1.45 18.71 2.91
CA ASN A 351 1.28 17.78 4.03
C ASN A 351 0.80 18.46 5.33
N HIS A 352 1.03 19.77 5.50
CA HIS A 352 0.49 20.54 6.63
C HIS A 352 -0.92 21.11 6.35
N ILE A 353 -1.40 21.03 5.11
CA ILE A 353 -2.77 21.43 4.74
C ILE A 353 -3.73 20.25 4.93
N PHE A 354 -3.29 19.05 4.54
CA PHE A 354 -4.15 17.87 4.40
C PHE A 354 -4.86 17.44 5.70
N PRO A 355 -4.19 17.21 6.86
CA PRO A 355 -4.89 16.82 8.10
C PRO A 355 -5.87 17.88 8.62
N ALA A 356 -5.57 19.17 8.39
CA ALA A 356 -6.45 20.27 8.74
C ALA A 356 -7.66 20.37 7.79
N MET A 357 -7.55 19.93 6.54
CA MET A 357 -8.70 19.81 5.63
C MET A 357 -9.58 18.59 5.97
N GLU A 358 -9.00 17.44 6.34
CA GLU A 358 -9.76 16.26 6.77
C GLU A 358 -10.62 16.54 8.01
N ALA A 359 -10.14 17.40 8.90
CA ALA A 359 -10.83 17.80 10.12
C ALA A 359 -12.07 18.70 9.92
N LEU A 360 -12.38 19.13 8.68
CA LEU A 360 -13.49 20.04 8.39
C LEU A 360 -14.79 19.30 8.02
N ASP A 361 -15.92 19.76 8.56
CA ASP A 361 -17.25 19.37 8.09
C ASP A 361 -17.53 19.85 6.65
N TYR A 362 -18.58 19.31 6.03
CA TYR A 362 -18.96 19.60 4.63
C TYR A 362 -19.26 21.09 4.33
N ASN A 363 -19.78 21.86 5.30
CA ASN A 363 -20.00 23.31 5.13
C ASN A 363 -18.69 24.09 5.33
N SER A 364 -17.82 23.59 6.19
CA SER A 364 -16.51 24.15 6.48
C SER A 364 -15.51 23.89 5.35
N LEU A 365 -15.59 22.76 4.66
CA LEU A 365 -14.88 22.48 3.40
C LEU A 365 -15.26 23.42 2.25
N LYS A 366 -16.47 23.98 2.22
CA LYS A 366 -16.90 24.89 1.12
C LYS A 366 -16.02 26.14 1.05
N LEU A 367 -15.20 26.20 0.00
CA LEU A 367 -14.27 27.29 -0.31
C LEU A 367 -14.67 27.91 -1.65
N HIS A 368 -14.76 29.24 -1.72
CA HIS A 368 -15.16 29.94 -2.93
C HIS A 368 -13.95 30.13 -3.85
N ALA A 369 -14.14 29.89 -5.16
CA ALA A 369 -13.14 30.21 -6.16
C ALA A 369 -12.90 31.73 -6.23
N ASP A 370 -11.64 32.13 -6.15
CA ASP A 370 -11.17 33.48 -6.49
C ASP A 370 -10.54 33.44 -7.89
N LYS A 371 -10.82 34.46 -8.71
CA LYS A 371 -10.37 34.57 -10.10
C LYS A 371 -9.04 35.31 -10.24
N SER A 372 -8.42 35.74 -9.15
CA SER A 372 -7.01 36.14 -9.18
C SER A 372 -6.11 34.94 -9.56
N PRO A 373 -4.92 35.15 -10.16
CA PRO A 373 -4.03 34.03 -10.53
C PRO A 373 -3.63 33.16 -9.33
N GLU A 374 -3.44 33.78 -8.17
CA GLU A 374 -3.22 33.08 -6.90
C GLU A 374 -4.48 32.36 -6.42
N GLY A 375 -5.66 32.97 -6.56
CA GLY A 375 -6.96 32.36 -6.27
C GLY A 375 -7.22 31.08 -7.05
N VAL A 376 -6.92 31.09 -8.36
CA VAL A 376 -6.99 29.92 -9.24
C VAL A 376 -6.01 28.84 -8.81
N PHE A 377 -4.76 29.19 -8.49
CA PHE A 377 -3.80 28.23 -7.93
C PHE A 377 -4.31 27.59 -6.63
N ARG A 378 -4.77 28.40 -5.68
CA ARG A 378 -5.30 27.94 -4.38
C ARG A 378 -6.53 27.04 -4.55
N TYR A 379 -7.41 27.36 -5.50
CA TYR A 379 -8.62 26.58 -5.79
C TYR A 379 -8.30 25.24 -6.48
N ASN A 380 -7.35 25.24 -7.42
CA ASN A 380 -6.87 24.01 -8.05
C ASN A 380 -6.22 23.10 -6.99
N LEU A 381 -5.26 23.62 -6.20
CA LEU A 381 -4.65 22.86 -5.10
C LEU A 381 -5.69 22.34 -4.09
N PHE A 382 -6.68 23.15 -3.72
CA PHE A 382 -7.78 22.73 -2.85
C PHE A 382 -8.59 21.57 -3.44
N THR A 383 -8.96 21.63 -4.73
CA THR A 383 -9.77 20.58 -5.39
C THR A 383 -9.01 19.28 -5.61
N GLU A 384 -7.70 19.34 -5.87
CA GLU A 384 -6.81 18.16 -5.92
C GLU A 384 -6.76 17.42 -4.57
N LEU A 385 -6.62 18.18 -3.48
CA LEU A 385 -6.62 17.64 -2.12
C LEU A 385 -8.01 17.12 -1.72
N LEU A 386 -9.10 17.81 -2.11
CA LEU A 386 -10.48 17.51 -1.71
C LEU A 386 -10.90 16.06 -2.00
N GLY A 387 -10.65 15.56 -3.21
CA GLY A 387 -10.95 14.17 -3.58
C GLY A 387 -10.02 13.13 -2.93
N SER A 388 -8.94 13.61 -2.31
CA SER A 388 -7.93 12.78 -1.64
C SER A 388 -8.09 12.75 -0.10
N LEU A 389 -8.89 13.64 0.51
CA LEU A 389 -9.10 13.72 1.97
C LEU A 389 -9.77 12.48 2.59
N GLY A 390 -10.41 11.64 1.77
CA GLY A 390 -10.94 10.36 2.23
C GLY A 390 -12.11 10.41 3.23
N THR A 391 -12.76 11.56 3.45
CA THR A 391 -13.93 11.66 4.35
C THR A 391 -15.25 11.62 3.59
N GLY A 392 -16.33 11.20 4.25
CA GLY A 392 -17.69 11.30 3.73
C GLY A 392 -18.05 12.75 3.35
N ALA A 393 -17.61 13.72 4.16
CA ALA A 393 -17.86 15.14 3.94
C ALA A 393 -17.17 15.66 2.66
N SER A 394 -15.96 15.21 2.36
CA SER A 394 -15.27 15.58 1.12
C SER A 394 -15.88 14.86 -0.09
N ALA A 395 -16.20 13.57 0.03
CA ALA A 395 -16.86 12.79 -1.02
C ALA A 395 -18.21 13.40 -1.43
N LEU A 396 -19.06 13.78 -0.46
CA LEU A 396 -20.30 14.48 -0.77
C LEU A 396 -20.07 15.86 -1.41
N LEU A 397 -19.06 16.62 -0.97
CA LEU A 397 -18.77 17.91 -1.60
C LEU A 397 -18.28 17.75 -3.05
N VAL A 398 -17.48 16.72 -3.36
CA VAL A 398 -17.07 16.38 -4.74
C VAL A 398 -18.29 16.07 -5.60
N ARG A 399 -19.20 15.21 -5.12
CA ARG A 399 -20.45 14.89 -5.83
C ARG A 399 -21.29 16.14 -6.08
N ASP A 400 -21.56 16.92 -5.04
CA ASP A 400 -22.40 18.12 -5.13
C ASP A 400 -21.78 19.13 -6.11
N MET A 401 -20.47 19.33 -6.08
CA MET A 401 -19.76 20.20 -7.04
C MET A 401 -19.85 19.72 -8.49
N ILE A 402 -20.05 18.42 -8.74
CA ILE A 402 -20.31 17.88 -10.08
C ILE A 402 -21.76 18.15 -10.48
N GLN A 403 -22.73 17.81 -9.63
CA GLN A 403 -24.16 18.02 -9.90
C GLN A 403 -24.51 19.51 -10.09
N GLU A 404 -23.90 20.39 -9.30
CA GLU A 404 -24.02 21.86 -9.41
C GLU A 404 -23.12 22.47 -10.49
N ASN A 405 -22.36 21.64 -11.23
CA ASN A 405 -21.44 22.04 -12.31
C ASN A 405 -20.45 23.16 -11.91
N LYS A 406 -19.83 23.04 -10.74
CA LYS A 406 -18.93 24.03 -10.12
C LYS A 406 -17.47 23.95 -10.55
N PHE A 407 -17.08 22.90 -11.27
CA PHE A 407 -15.74 22.79 -11.86
C PHE A 407 -15.68 23.56 -13.18
N GLU A 408 -14.74 24.51 -13.33
CA GLU A 408 -14.57 25.27 -14.58
C GLU A 408 -14.14 24.38 -15.78
N ASN A 409 -13.60 23.19 -15.49
CA ASN A 409 -13.08 22.24 -16.47
C ASN A 409 -13.54 20.81 -16.12
N PHE A 410 -14.15 20.12 -17.08
CA PHE A 410 -14.63 18.74 -16.92
C PHE A 410 -13.50 17.74 -16.61
N ARG A 411 -12.24 18.03 -16.98
CA ARG A 411 -11.10 17.14 -16.69
C ARG A 411 -10.81 17.11 -15.20
N ASP A 412 -10.94 18.24 -14.51
CA ASP A 412 -10.75 18.34 -13.07
C ASP A 412 -11.90 17.68 -12.32
N ALA A 413 -13.15 17.86 -12.78
CA ALA A 413 -14.30 17.11 -12.29
C ALA A 413 -14.09 15.58 -12.39
N VAL A 414 -13.67 15.08 -13.56
CA VAL A 414 -13.38 13.64 -13.77
C VAL A 414 -12.25 13.16 -12.86
N ARG A 415 -11.15 13.93 -12.75
CA ARG A 415 -9.99 13.58 -11.93
C ARG A 415 -10.33 13.49 -10.44
N VAL A 416 -11.00 14.51 -9.90
CA VAL A 416 -11.38 14.58 -8.49
C VAL A 416 -12.47 13.54 -8.16
N LEU A 417 -13.42 13.27 -9.08
CA LEU A 417 -14.38 12.17 -8.92
C LEU A 417 -13.67 10.80 -8.86
N THR A 418 -12.65 10.60 -9.69
CA THR A 418 -11.90 9.33 -9.79
C THR A 418 -10.96 9.13 -8.59
N SER A 419 -10.52 10.18 -7.91
CA SER A 419 -9.65 10.05 -6.73
C SER A 419 -10.41 9.62 -5.46
N VAL A 420 -11.71 9.92 -5.32
CA VAL A 420 -12.46 9.59 -4.09
C VAL A 420 -12.42 8.10 -3.74
N PRO A 421 -12.72 7.15 -4.64
CA PRO A 421 -12.67 5.72 -4.30
C PRO A 421 -11.26 5.16 -4.06
N PHE A 422 -10.19 5.92 -4.31
CA PHE A 422 -8.81 5.55 -3.95
C PHE A 422 -8.45 5.91 -2.51
N HIS A 423 -9.12 6.88 -1.88
CA HIS A 423 -8.72 7.46 -0.60
C HIS A 423 -9.81 7.44 0.48
N ILE A 424 -11.08 7.14 0.14
CA ILE A 424 -12.20 7.06 1.09
C ILE A 424 -11.85 6.12 2.26
N ARG A 425 -11.67 6.68 3.45
CA ARG A 425 -11.26 5.94 4.66
C ARG A 425 -12.37 5.00 5.11
N HIS A 426 -13.58 5.56 5.25
CA HIS A 426 -14.77 4.91 5.82
C HIS A 426 -15.90 4.75 4.77
N PRO A 427 -15.74 3.88 3.75
CA PRO A 427 -16.75 3.67 2.72
C PRO A 427 -18.03 3.04 3.30
N SER A 428 -19.21 3.37 2.75
CA SER A 428 -20.47 2.79 3.21
C SER A 428 -21.53 2.63 2.12
N LYS A 429 -22.51 1.77 2.41
CA LYS A 429 -23.72 1.57 1.60
C LYS A 429 -24.54 2.84 1.46
N GLN A 430 -24.50 3.73 2.45
CA GLN A 430 -25.11 5.06 2.37
C GLN A 430 -24.38 5.94 1.33
N LEU A 431 -23.04 6.03 1.41
CA LEU A 431 -22.25 6.83 0.46
C LEU A 431 -22.40 6.34 -0.99
N LEU A 432 -22.56 5.03 -1.19
CA LEU A 432 -22.90 4.44 -2.49
C LEU A 432 -24.23 4.96 -3.04
N LYS A 433 -25.32 4.95 -2.25
CA LYS A 433 -26.62 5.51 -2.67
C LYS A 433 -26.49 6.99 -3.05
N GLU A 434 -25.75 7.76 -2.25
CA GLU A 434 -25.50 9.18 -2.50
C GLU A 434 -24.77 9.39 -3.83
N TYR A 435 -23.81 8.52 -4.19
CA TYR A 435 -23.10 8.54 -5.47
C TYR A 435 -23.92 7.98 -6.65
N GLU A 436 -24.87 7.06 -6.43
CA GLU A 436 -25.76 6.55 -7.48
C GLU A 436 -26.61 7.65 -8.13
N THR A 437 -26.86 8.77 -7.44
CA THR A 437 -27.52 9.96 -8.00
C THR A 437 -26.75 10.63 -9.14
N LEU A 438 -25.47 10.28 -9.36
CA LEU A 438 -24.70 10.72 -10.51
C LEU A 438 -25.05 9.95 -11.81
N PHE A 439 -25.76 8.82 -11.76
CA PHE A 439 -26.22 8.12 -12.98
C PHE A 439 -27.20 8.93 -13.83
N ASP A 440 -27.84 9.92 -13.20
CA ASP A 440 -28.89 10.77 -13.76
C ASP A 440 -28.38 12.22 -13.97
N PHE A 441 -27.06 12.45 -13.84
CA PHE A 441 -26.39 13.71 -14.11
C PHE A 441 -26.34 14.02 -15.62
N ASP A 442 -26.94 15.13 -16.06
CA ASP A 442 -27.03 15.47 -17.50
C ASP A 442 -25.84 16.28 -18.07
N GLY A 443 -24.73 16.41 -17.33
CA GLY A 443 -23.56 17.15 -17.80
C GLY A 443 -22.70 16.46 -18.86
N HIS A 444 -21.41 16.84 -18.89
CA HIS A 444 -20.45 16.45 -19.92
C HIS A 444 -20.24 14.93 -20.02
N TYR A 445 -20.23 14.39 -21.24
CA TYR A 445 -20.20 12.94 -21.51
C TYR A 445 -19.06 12.20 -20.78
N LEU A 446 -17.85 12.75 -20.76
CA LEU A 446 -16.72 12.13 -20.05
C LEU A 446 -16.95 11.92 -18.54
N ILE A 447 -17.85 12.68 -17.90
CA ILE A 447 -18.25 12.47 -16.51
C ILE A 447 -19.27 11.33 -16.45
N LYS A 448 -20.29 11.34 -17.32
CA LYS A 448 -21.28 10.26 -17.48
C LYS A 448 -20.60 8.89 -17.72
N ASP A 449 -19.53 8.86 -18.51
CA ASP A 449 -18.73 7.66 -18.79
C ASP A 449 -17.87 7.19 -17.58
N THR A 450 -17.52 8.09 -16.66
CA THR A 450 -16.65 7.81 -15.51
C THR A 450 -17.46 7.38 -14.28
N VAL A 451 -18.70 7.86 -14.11
CA VAL A 451 -19.59 7.49 -12.99
C VAL A 451 -19.75 5.98 -12.79
N PRO A 452 -19.97 5.13 -13.82
CA PRO A 452 -20.02 3.67 -13.66
C PRO A 452 -18.72 3.07 -13.12
N LEU A 453 -17.55 3.55 -13.59
CA LEU A 453 -16.24 3.09 -13.15
C LEU A 453 -16.03 3.38 -11.65
N VAL A 454 -16.35 4.62 -11.26
CA VAL A 454 -16.21 5.15 -9.90
C VAL A 454 -17.16 4.45 -8.92
N LEU A 455 -18.40 4.15 -9.33
CA LEU A 455 -19.35 3.39 -8.52
C LEU A 455 -18.94 1.90 -8.38
N GLY A 456 -18.42 1.27 -9.44
CA GLY A 456 -17.91 -0.10 -9.34
C GLY A 456 -16.70 -0.21 -8.41
N HIS A 457 -15.77 0.74 -8.53
CA HIS A 457 -14.60 0.88 -7.66
C HIS A 457 -15.00 1.17 -6.21
N LEU A 458 -15.92 2.10 -5.97
CA LEU A 458 -16.41 2.41 -4.62
C LEU A 458 -17.13 1.20 -4.01
N ALA A 459 -17.97 0.49 -4.77
CA ALA A 459 -18.67 -0.71 -4.30
C ALA A 459 -17.71 -1.83 -3.91
N ARG A 460 -16.66 -2.03 -4.71
CA ARG A 460 -15.53 -2.91 -4.39
C ARG A 460 -14.89 -2.53 -3.05
N VAL A 461 -14.51 -1.26 -2.88
CA VAL A 461 -13.78 -0.77 -1.70
C VAL A 461 -14.64 -0.84 -0.43
N THR A 462 -15.95 -0.62 -0.53
CA THR A 462 -16.90 -0.85 0.58
C THR A 462 -16.84 -2.30 1.08
N CYS A 463 -16.73 -3.29 0.20
CA CYS A 463 -16.74 -4.71 0.58
C CYS A 463 -15.33 -5.29 0.85
N GLU A 464 -14.27 -4.72 0.28
CA GLU A 464 -12.88 -4.95 0.71
C GLU A 464 -12.61 -4.43 2.13
N ARG A 465 -13.45 -3.51 2.65
CA ARG A 465 -13.38 -2.96 4.02
C ARG A 465 -14.55 -3.36 4.92
N ALA A 466 -15.46 -4.21 4.46
CA ALA A 466 -16.56 -4.75 5.28
C ALA A 466 -16.08 -5.78 6.31
N GLY A 467 -14.88 -6.34 6.12
CA GLY A 467 -14.21 -7.30 6.99
C GLY A 467 -12.90 -7.74 6.33
N VAL A 468 -12.28 -8.81 6.84
CA VAL A 468 -11.17 -9.47 6.12
C VAL A 468 -11.68 -10.01 4.77
N MET A 469 -10.84 -10.04 3.74
CA MET A 469 -11.21 -10.66 2.46
C MET A 469 -11.69 -12.10 2.67
N HIS A 470 -12.74 -12.51 1.95
CA HIS A 470 -13.44 -13.80 2.11
C HIS A 470 -14.14 -14.04 3.47
N SER A 471 -14.09 -13.10 4.42
CA SER A 471 -14.90 -13.20 5.64
C SER A 471 -16.40 -13.07 5.33
N PRO A 472 -17.30 -13.64 6.16
CA PRO A 472 -18.75 -13.57 5.94
C PRO A 472 -19.30 -12.15 5.76
N ALA A 473 -18.71 -11.15 6.44
CA ALA A 473 -19.10 -9.74 6.30
C ALA A 473 -18.72 -9.16 4.92
N SER A 474 -17.59 -9.58 4.34
CA SER A 474 -17.20 -9.21 2.98
C SER A 474 -18.12 -9.88 1.95
N GLU A 475 -18.42 -11.18 2.12
CA GLU A 475 -19.37 -11.90 1.26
C GLU A 475 -20.78 -11.29 1.31
N GLU A 476 -21.31 -11.00 2.51
CA GLU A 476 -22.61 -10.34 2.70
C GLU A 476 -22.66 -8.98 2.00
N CYS A 477 -21.61 -8.17 2.14
CA CYS A 477 -21.51 -6.89 1.45
C CYS A 477 -21.61 -7.07 -0.08
N PHE A 478 -20.82 -7.98 -0.67
CA PHE A 478 -20.84 -8.24 -2.11
C PHE A 478 -22.19 -8.80 -2.60
N GLN A 479 -22.86 -9.66 -1.81
CA GLN A 479 -24.21 -10.13 -2.11
C GLN A 479 -25.21 -8.96 -2.07
N SER A 480 -25.13 -8.09 -1.06
CA SER A 480 -26.05 -6.97 -0.89
C SER A 480 -25.91 -5.86 -1.95
N LEU A 481 -24.73 -5.73 -2.56
CA LEU A 481 -24.46 -4.80 -3.67
C LEU A 481 -24.64 -5.41 -5.07
N ALA A 482 -24.95 -6.71 -5.18
CA ALA A 482 -25.17 -7.39 -6.46
C ALA A 482 -26.23 -6.74 -7.40
N PRO A 483 -27.27 -6.03 -6.91
CA PRO A 483 -28.15 -5.22 -7.75
C PRO A 483 -27.44 -4.01 -8.39
N LEU A 484 -26.60 -3.29 -7.62
CA LEU A 484 -25.81 -2.15 -8.12
C LEU A 484 -24.81 -2.61 -9.20
N THR A 485 -24.12 -3.73 -9.01
CA THR A 485 -23.27 -4.34 -10.05
C THR A 485 -24.05 -4.60 -11.36
N THR A 486 -25.34 -4.88 -11.25
CA THR A 486 -26.23 -5.14 -12.40
C THR A 486 -26.71 -3.84 -13.06
N ARG A 487 -26.93 -2.75 -12.29
CA ARG A 487 -27.18 -1.38 -12.79
C ARG A 487 -25.94 -0.78 -13.46
N ILE A 488 -24.74 -1.09 -12.95
CA ILE A 488 -23.46 -0.72 -13.56
C ILE A 488 -23.29 -1.44 -14.90
N LYS A 489 -23.51 -2.77 -14.94
CA LYS A 489 -23.43 -3.59 -16.17
C LYS A 489 -24.32 -3.08 -17.31
N SER A 490 -25.51 -2.57 -17.01
CA SER A 490 -26.43 -2.04 -18.04
C SER A 490 -26.06 -0.65 -18.55
N LYS A 491 -25.11 0.05 -17.91
CA LYS A 491 -24.50 1.30 -18.40
C LYS A 491 -23.20 1.05 -19.16
N THR A 492 -22.30 0.21 -18.63
CA THR A 492 -20.98 -0.06 -19.22
C THR A 492 -20.46 -1.42 -18.77
N TRP A 493 -20.01 -2.26 -19.70
CA TRP A 493 -19.44 -3.58 -19.38
C TRP A 493 -18.10 -3.46 -18.64
N ASP A 494 -17.29 -2.48 -19.03
CA ASP A 494 -15.93 -2.25 -18.55
C ASP A 494 -15.89 -1.79 -17.09
N ALA A 495 -16.98 -1.23 -16.57
CA ALA A 495 -17.13 -0.92 -15.16
C ALA A 495 -17.21 -2.16 -14.25
N LEU A 496 -17.44 -3.36 -14.81
CA LEU A 496 -17.24 -4.62 -14.10
C LEU A 496 -15.76 -4.87 -13.80
N GLN A 497 -14.83 -4.40 -14.65
CA GLN A 497 -13.38 -4.45 -14.42
C GLN A 497 -12.90 -3.48 -13.31
N SER A 498 -13.75 -2.57 -12.82
CA SER A 498 -13.50 -1.84 -11.57
C SER A 498 -14.17 -2.48 -10.34
N SER A 499 -15.11 -3.40 -10.56
CA SER A 499 -15.85 -4.10 -9.49
C SER A 499 -15.10 -5.35 -9.01
N LEU A 500 -14.56 -6.16 -9.95
CA LEU A 500 -13.62 -7.29 -9.79
C LEU A 500 -13.93 -8.45 -8.80
N TYR A 501 -14.87 -8.30 -7.87
CA TYR A 501 -15.11 -9.24 -6.77
C TYR A 501 -16.59 -9.53 -6.54
N GLY A 502 -16.86 -10.48 -5.63
CA GLY A 502 -18.17 -11.10 -5.47
C GLY A 502 -18.55 -11.95 -6.69
N ASN A 503 -19.86 -12.13 -6.91
CA ASN A 503 -20.43 -12.98 -7.95
C ASN A 503 -20.20 -12.50 -9.41
N VAL A 504 -19.24 -11.61 -9.68
CA VAL A 504 -18.86 -11.16 -11.03
C VAL A 504 -18.37 -12.34 -11.88
N ALA A 505 -17.49 -13.18 -11.34
CA ALA A 505 -16.92 -14.31 -12.08
C ALA A 505 -18.00 -15.33 -12.51
N GLU A 506 -18.93 -15.70 -11.62
CA GLU A 506 -20.04 -16.60 -11.97
C GLU A 506 -21.07 -15.91 -12.89
N LYS A 507 -21.35 -14.61 -12.72
CA LYS A 507 -22.22 -13.83 -13.65
C LYS A 507 -21.61 -13.64 -15.05
N LEU A 508 -20.31 -13.82 -15.22
CA LEU A 508 -19.61 -13.70 -16.51
C LEU A 508 -19.22 -15.05 -17.13
N LYS A 509 -19.17 -16.13 -16.34
CA LYS A 509 -18.81 -17.49 -16.76
C LYS A 509 -19.56 -17.97 -18.02
N PRO A 510 -20.90 -17.82 -18.17
CA PRO A 510 -21.60 -18.22 -19.41
C PRO A 510 -21.20 -17.42 -20.66
N ILE A 511 -20.67 -16.21 -20.49
CA ILE A 511 -20.14 -15.40 -21.59
C ILE A 511 -18.72 -15.85 -21.90
N ILE A 512 -17.87 -15.96 -20.87
CA ILE A 512 -16.47 -16.39 -20.97
C ILE A 512 -16.36 -17.76 -21.64
N TYR A 513 -17.16 -18.74 -21.22
CA TYR A 513 -17.22 -20.09 -21.81
C TYR A 513 -18.04 -20.18 -23.10
N GLY A 514 -18.61 -19.06 -23.58
CA GLY A 514 -19.32 -19.02 -24.86
C GLY A 514 -20.67 -19.74 -24.87
N GLU A 515 -21.26 -20.02 -23.70
CA GLU A 515 -22.57 -20.65 -23.52
C GLU A 515 -23.72 -19.74 -23.98
N THR A 516 -23.52 -18.42 -23.93
CA THR A 516 -24.48 -17.42 -24.44
C THR A 516 -24.41 -17.20 -25.95
N GLU A 517 -25.36 -16.42 -26.49
CA GLU A 517 -25.35 -15.92 -27.87
C GLU A 517 -24.18 -14.96 -28.16
N ILE A 518 -23.51 -14.41 -27.14
CA ILE A 518 -22.38 -13.48 -27.29
C ILE A 518 -21.12 -14.26 -27.69
N LYS A 519 -20.96 -14.53 -28.99
CA LYS A 519 -19.78 -15.21 -29.56
C LYS A 519 -18.58 -14.27 -29.83
N CYS A 520 -18.72 -12.97 -29.61
CA CYS A 520 -17.65 -11.98 -29.87
C CYS A 520 -16.43 -12.24 -28.98
N GLY A 521 -15.30 -12.62 -29.58
CA GLY A 521 -14.05 -12.95 -28.86
C GLY A 521 -13.57 -11.83 -27.94
N HIS A 522 -13.57 -10.59 -28.41
CA HIS A 522 -13.12 -9.44 -27.61
C HIS A 522 -13.98 -9.19 -26.37
N LEU A 523 -15.31 -9.30 -26.46
CA LEU A 523 -16.18 -9.19 -25.28
C LEU A 523 -15.94 -10.34 -24.28
N ARG A 524 -15.58 -11.53 -24.76
CA ARG A 524 -15.17 -12.65 -23.90
C ARG A 524 -13.81 -12.37 -23.24
N THR A 525 -12.86 -11.74 -23.94
CA THR A 525 -11.57 -11.29 -23.39
C THR A 525 -11.76 -10.28 -22.26
N LEU A 526 -12.56 -9.21 -22.49
CA LEU A 526 -12.88 -8.22 -21.46
C LEU A 526 -13.59 -8.85 -20.24
N ALA A 527 -14.45 -9.86 -20.47
CA ALA A 527 -15.08 -10.61 -19.40
C ALA A 527 -14.08 -11.47 -18.59
N VAL A 528 -13.08 -12.07 -19.23
CA VAL A 528 -11.95 -12.73 -18.52
C VAL A 528 -11.17 -11.72 -17.69
N GLN A 529 -10.83 -10.55 -18.24
CA GLN A 529 -10.13 -9.49 -17.49
C GLN A 529 -10.93 -9.02 -16.27
N ALA A 530 -12.26 -8.92 -16.37
CA ALA A 530 -13.15 -8.57 -15.27
C ALA A 530 -13.30 -9.66 -14.19
N ALA A 531 -12.99 -10.92 -14.50
CA ALA A 531 -13.18 -12.07 -13.60
C ALA A 531 -11.87 -12.60 -13.01
N ALA A 532 -10.74 -12.51 -13.72
CA ALA A 532 -9.52 -13.26 -13.44
C ALA A 532 -8.98 -13.04 -12.01
N TYR A 533 -8.73 -11.79 -11.60
CA TYR A 533 -8.24 -11.49 -10.25
C TYR A 533 -9.20 -11.95 -9.15
N GLY A 534 -10.51 -11.83 -9.38
CA GLY A 534 -11.52 -12.36 -8.49
C GLY A 534 -11.34 -13.86 -8.25
N VAL A 535 -11.21 -14.66 -9.32
CA VAL A 535 -11.10 -16.12 -9.20
C VAL A 535 -9.71 -16.57 -8.72
N ILE A 536 -8.64 -15.87 -9.11
CA ILE A 536 -7.26 -16.11 -8.60
C ILE A 536 -7.23 -15.97 -7.08
N ASN A 537 -7.83 -14.91 -6.54
CA ASN A 537 -7.80 -14.64 -5.11
C ASN A 537 -8.69 -15.59 -4.28
N HIS A 538 -9.61 -16.35 -4.91
CA HIS A 538 -10.34 -17.46 -4.27
C HIS A 538 -9.69 -18.84 -4.53
N GLY A 539 -8.39 -18.88 -4.89
CA GLY A 539 -7.62 -20.11 -5.08
C GLY A 539 -7.97 -20.97 -6.30
N LYS A 540 -8.95 -20.55 -7.13
CA LYS A 540 -9.53 -21.34 -8.24
C LYS A 540 -9.09 -20.87 -9.63
N GLY A 541 -8.09 -19.99 -9.67
CA GLY A 541 -7.68 -19.29 -10.88
C GLY A 541 -7.21 -20.23 -11.99
N ALA A 542 -6.51 -21.32 -11.65
CA ALA A 542 -5.96 -22.22 -12.65
C ALA A 542 -7.06 -23.06 -13.32
N GLU A 543 -7.99 -23.58 -12.53
CA GLU A 543 -9.13 -24.40 -12.94
C GLU A 543 -10.10 -23.60 -13.83
N TYR A 544 -10.21 -22.29 -13.59
CA TYR A 544 -11.06 -21.38 -14.36
C TYR A 544 -10.41 -20.88 -15.66
N LEU A 545 -9.08 -20.67 -15.67
CA LEU A 545 -8.38 -20.07 -16.81
C LEU A 545 -7.82 -21.11 -17.80
N LEU A 546 -7.37 -22.27 -17.32
CA LEU A 546 -6.77 -23.30 -18.17
C LEU A 546 -7.73 -23.86 -19.25
N PRO A 547 -9.03 -24.13 -18.98
CA PRO A 547 -9.96 -24.60 -20.02
C PRO A 547 -10.09 -23.64 -21.21
N ILE A 548 -10.07 -22.33 -20.93
CA ILE A 548 -10.22 -21.27 -21.94
C ILE A 548 -9.03 -21.30 -22.91
N PHE A 549 -7.81 -21.54 -22.42
CA PHE A 549 -6.59 -21.68 -23.22
C PHE A 549 -6.53 -23.03 -23.97
N VAL A 550 -6.97 -24.12 -23.34
CA VAL A 550 -6.90 -25.49 -23.91
C VAL A 550 -7.83 -25.65 -25.12
N ASP A 551 -9.00 -25.02 -25.11
CA ASP A 551 -9.95 -25.04 -26.22
C ASP A 551 -9.43 -24.25 -27.43
N THR A 552 -9.13 -24.96 -28.52
CA THR A 552 -8.59 -24.40 -29.76
C THR A 552 -9.61 -23.68 -30.63
N GLU A 553 -10.91 -23.82 -30.37
CA GLU A 553 -11.96 -23.09 -31.10
C GLU A 553 -12.12 -21.64 -30.57
N ASN A 554 -11.47 -21.31 -29.45
CA ASN A 554 -11.45 -19.95 -28.92
C ASN A 554 -10.48 -19.03 -29.70
N PRO A 555 -10.86 -17.76 -29.94
CA PRO A 555 -9.96 -16.78 -30.56
C PRO A 555 -8.64 -16.63 -29.78
N HIS A 556 -7.52 -16.47 -30.49
CA HIS A 556 -6.18 -16.41 -29.90
C HIS A 556 -6.07 -15.33 -28.82
N GLU A 557 -6.63 -14.13 -29.04
CA GLU A 557 -6.64 -13.05 -28.05
C GLU A 557 -7.29 -13.47 -26.70
N LEU A 558 -8.36 -14.25 -26.74
CA LEU A 558 -9.00 -14.80 -25.52
C LEU A 558 -8.11 -15.85 -24.85
N ARG A 559 -7.56 -16.79 -25.63
CA ARG A 559 -6.69 -17.87 -25.15
C ARG A 559 -5.40 -17.32 -24.52
N LEU A 560 -4.80 -16.29 -25.12
CA LEU A 560 -3.56 -15.66 -24.67
C LEU A 560 -3.75 -14.78 -23.45
N THR A 561 -4.87 -14.06 -23.34
CA THR A 561 -5.23 -13.36 -22.10
C THR A 561 -5.45 -14.35 -20.96
N ALA A 562 -6.18 -15.45 -21.18
CA ALA A 562 -6.38 -16.49 -20.16
C ALA A 562 -5.06 -17.15 -19.73
N LEU A 563 -4.19 -17.50 -20.68
CA LEU A 563 -2.84 -18.03 -20.42
C LEU A 563 -1.96 -17.06 -19.62
N SER A 564 -2.11 -15.75 -19.85
CA SER A 564 -1.31 -14.75 -19.13
C SER A 564 -1.70 -14.68 -17.66
N TYR A 565 -3.00 -14.57 -17.34
CA TYR A 565 -3.49 -14.63 -15.96
C TYR A 565 -3.29 -16.00 -15.31
N LEU A 566 -3.24 -17.09 -16.08
CA LEU A 566 -2.93 -18.42 -15.55
C LEU A 566 -1.54 -18.47 -14.90
N MET A 567 -0.58 -17.65 -15.35
CA MET A 567 0.74 -17.53 -14.70
C MET A 567 0.70 -16.76 -13.38
N ASP A 568 -0.33 -15.95 -13.15
CA ASP A 568 -0.60 -15.30 -11.86
C ASP A 568 -1.34 -16.24 -10.88
N ALA A 569 -2.09 -17.22 -11.39
CA ALA A 569 -2.78 -18.26 -10.63
C ALA A 569 -1.85 -19.38 -10.07
N HIS A 570 -0.57 -19.08 -9.82
CA HIS A 570 0.48 -19.99 -9.30
C HIS A 570 0.42 -21.43 -9.87
N PRO A 571 0.54 -21.61 -11.20
CA PRO A 571 0.21 -22.87 -11.86
C PRO A 571 1.20 -24.00 -11.53
N THR A 572 0.67 -25.19 -11.28
CA THR A 572 1.43 -26.39 -10.92
C THR A 572 2.16 -27.02 -12.12
N ALA A 573 3.10 -27.94 -11.86
CA ALA A 573 3.74 -28.73 -12.93
C ALA A 573 2.72 -29.49 -13.81
N THR A 574 1.57 -29.89 -13.26
CA THR A 574 0.47 -30.49 -14.02
C THR A 574 -0.15 -29.50 -15.01
N HIS A 575 -0.32 -28.23 -14.61
CA HIS A 575 -0.87 -27.19 -15.48
C HIS A 575 0.11 -26.87 -16.63
N PHE A 576 1.42 -26.79 -16.33
CA PHE A 576 2.44 -26.68 -17.37
C PHE A 576 2.46 -27.88 -18.33
N ASN A 577 2.35 -29.12 -17.83
CA ASN A 577 2.25 -30.32 -18.68
C ASN A 577 1.06 -30.23 -19.65
N THR A 578 -0.11 -29.74 -19.19
CA THR A 578 -1.27 -29.50 -20.05
C THR A 578 -0.99 -28.43 -21.11
N ILE A 579 -0.32 -27.33 -20.76
CA ILE A 579 0.10 -26.31 -21.74
C ILE A 579 1.01 -26.93 -22.82
N MET A 580 1.97 -27.79 -22.45
CA MET A 580 2.82 -28.49 -23.43
C MET A 580 1.99 -29.40 -24.34
N ALA A 581 1.04 -30.16 -23.77
CA ALA A 581 0.18 -31.08 -24.52
C ALA A 581 -0.71 -30.38 -25.56
N VAL A 582 -1.14 -29.13 -25.27
CA VAL A 582 -1.81 -28.25 -26.25
C VAL A 582 -0.83 -27.78 -27.31
N LEU A 583 0.33 -27.21 -26.93
CA LEU A 583 1.33 -26.69 -27.87
C LEU A 583 1.80 -27.72 -28.90
N TYR A 584 1.95 -29.00 -28.52
CA TYR A 584 2.31 -30.08 -29.44
C TYR A 584 1.30 -30.33 -30.58
N ARG A 585 0.09 -29.78 -30.49
CA ARG A 585 -0.97 -29.90 -31.50
C ARG A 585 -1.43 -28.54 -32.03
N GLU A 586 -0.88 -27.46 -31.50
CA GLU A 586 -1.23 -26.09 -31.86
C GLU A 586 -0.82 -25.79 -33.31
N LYS A 587 -1.64 -24.98 -33.98
CA LYS A 587 -1.44 -24.55 -35.37
C LYS A 587 -1.44 -23.03 -35.51
N ASP A 588 -1.99 -22.32 -34.53
CA ASP A 588 -1.97 -20.87 -34.52
C ASP A 588 -0.58 -20.36 -34.11
N TYR A 589 0.12 -19.77 -35.07
CA TYR A 589 1.43 -19.15 -34.91
C TYR A 589 1.43 -18.06 -33.80
N GLU A 590 0.32 -17.33 -33.67
CA GLU A 590 0.14 -16.32 -32.63
C GLU A 590 0.18 -16.96 -31.24
N VAL A 591 -0.49 -18.10 -31.07
CA VAL A 591 -0.55 -18.83 -29.80
C VAL A 591 0.80 -19.47 -29.46
N ILE A 592 1.48 -20.05 -30.46
CA ILE A 592 2.82 -20.64 -30.29
C ILE A 592 3.84 -19.56 -29.87
N ASN A 593 3.93 -18.47 -30.63
CA ASN A 593 4.94 -17.43 -30.39
C ASN A 593 4.76 -16.71 -29.05
N PHE A 594 3.51 -16.39 -28.70
CA PHE A 594 3.23 -15.79 -27.39
C PHE A 594 3.58 -16.76 -26.26
N THR A 595 3.24 -18.05 -26.37
CA THR A 595 3.52 -19.02 -25.29
C THR A 595 5.01 -19.26 -25.11
N PHE A 596 5.80 -19.33 -26.20
CA PHE A 596 7.26 -19.38 -26.09
C PHE A 596 7.83 -18.12 -25.40
N THR A 597 7.45 -16.93 -25.85
CA THR A 597 7.96 -15.67 -25.27
C THR A 597 7.48 -15.42 -23.83
N LEU A 598 6.29 -15.91 -23.45
CA LEU A 598 5.78 -15.96 -22.08
C LEU A 598 6.62 -16.87 -21.19
N LEU A 599 6.99 -18.06 -21.69
CA LEU A 599 7.87 -18.98 -20.97
C LEU A 599 9.28 -18.41 -20.83
N GLU A 600 9.78 -17.65 -21.79
CA GLU A 600 11.05 -16.92 -21.68
C GLU A 600 10.99 -15.76 -20.68
N LYS A 601 9.89 -14.98 -20.66
CA LYS A 601 9.63 -13.97 -19.62
C LYS A 601 9.68 -14.61 -18.23
N TYR A 602 8.92 -15.68 -18.00
CA TYR A 602 8.91 -16.33 -16.68
C TYR A 602 10.21 -17.08 -16.36
N ALA A 603 10.89 -17.65 -17.35
CA ALA A 603 12.19 -18.29 -17.17
C ALA A 603 13.36 -17.31 -16.94
N SER A 604 13.19 -16.02 -17.23
CA SER A 604 14.15 -14.95 -16.88
C SER A 604 13.74 -14.13 -15.65
N ASN A 605 12.55 -14.39 -15.09
CA ASN A 605 11.96 -13.65 -13.98
C ASN A 605 12.83 -13.71 -12.69
N ILE A 606 13.06 -12.55 -12.08
CA ILE A 606 13.83 -12.33 -10.84
C ILE A 606 12.97 -11.90 -9.64
N ASN A 607 11.65 -11.68 -9.84
CA ASN A 607 10.73 -11.32 -8.77
C ASN A 607 10.60 -12.49 -7.76
N PRO A 608 10.89 -12.30 -6.45
CA PRO A 608 10.76 -13.34 -5.44
C PRO A 608 9.40 -14.06 -5.46
N CYS A 609 8.33 -13.32 -5.68
CA CYS A 609 6.95 -13.82 -5.68
C CYS A 609 6.62 -14.75 -6.85
N LYS A 610 7.39 -14.70 -7.95
CA LYS A 610 7.20 -15.58 -9.12
C LYS A 610 8.25 -16.70 -9.21
N LYS A 611 9.02 -16.94 -8.13
CA LYS A 611 10.11 -17.92 -8.07
C LYS A 611 9.67 -19.35 -8.42
N SER A 612 8.51 -19.80 -7.93
CA SER A 612 7.92 -21.11 -8.24
C SER A 612 7.61 -21.26 -9.73
N VAL A 613 6.86 -20.30 -10.28
CA VAL A 613 6.51 -20.23 -11.71
C VAL A 613 7.76 -20.13 -12.59
N SER A 614 8.79 -19.39 -12.15
CA SER A 614 10.07 -19.27 -12.87
C SER A 614 10.83 -20.58 -12.96
N ILE A 615 10.86 -21.39 -11.89
CA ILE A 615 11.51 -22.71 -11.89
C ILE A 615 10.80 -23.65 -12.88
N LEU A 616 9.46 -23.67 -12.89
CA LEU A 616 8.69 -24.46 -13.85
C LEU A 616 8.88 -23.96 -15.29
N ALA A 617 8.82 -22.64 -15.52
CA ALA A 617 9.06 -22.05 -16.84
C ALA A 617 10.46 -22.38 -17.37
N LYS A 618 11.51 -22.32 -16.55
CA LYS A 618 12.89 -22.75 -16.92
C LYS A 618 12.94 -24.20 -17.38
N PHE A 619 12.26 -25.11 -16.66
CA PHE A 619 12.21 -26.53 -17.00
C PHE A 619 11.46 -26.79 -18.31
N PHE A 620 10.25 -26.26 -18.45
CA PHE A 620 9.40 -26.49 -19.61
C PHE A 620 9.88 -25.77 -20.88
N LEU A 621 10.48 -24.58 -20.75
CA LEU A 621 11.15 -23.91 -21.86
C LEU A 621 12.32 -24.73 -22.42
N LYS A 622 13.16 -25.31 -21.54
CA LYS A 622 14.25 -26.19 -21.95
C LYS A 622 13.72 -27.40 -22.71
N TYR A 623 12.62 -27.99 -22.23
CA TYR A 623 11.96 -29.12 -22.89
C TYR A 623 11.43 -28.73 -24.28
N LEU A 624 10.70 -27.61 -24.42
CA LEU A 624 10.24 -27.11 -25.72
C LEU A 624 11.40 -26.89 -26.71
N LYS A 625 12.50 -26.26 -26.27
CA LYS A 625 13.69 -26.01 -27.11
C LYS A 625 14.49 -27.27 -27.46
N GLN A 626 14.18 -28.43 -26.88
CA GLN A 626 14.74 -29.73 -27.28
C GLN A 626 13.86 -30.48 -28.29
N TYR A 627 12.54 -30.28 -28.26
CA TYR A 627 11.58 -30.98 -29.14
C TYR A 627 11.02 -30.11 -30.28
N SER A 628 11.39 -28.82 -30.35
CA SER A 628 10.94 -27.89 -31.37
C SER A 628 12.11 -27.06 -31.93
N HIS A 629 12.10 -26.86 -33.25
CA HIS A 629 12.99 -25.91 -33.95
C HIS A 629 12.35 -24.52 -34.10
N PHE A 630 11.37 -24.19 -33.25
CA PHE A 630 10.70 -22.89 -33.27
C PHE A 630 11.62 -21.79 -32.71
N GLU A 631 11.90 -20.78 -33.53
CA GLU A 631 12.57 -19.54 -33.12
C GLU A 631 11.53 -18.45 -32.82
N THR A 632 11.73 -17.72 -31.73
CA THR A 632 10.81 -16.68 -31.24
C THR A 632 10.90 -15.39 -32.05
N ASP A 633 9.77 -14.97 -32.61
CA ASP A 633 9.65 -13.71 -33.35
C ASP A 633 9.26 -12.55 -32.42
N TYR A 634 10.05 -11.49 -32.45
CA TYR A 634 9.77 -10.23 -31.74
C TYR A 634 9.24 -9.11 -32.65
N GLY A 635 9.01 -9.40 -33.94
CA GLY A 635 8.49 -8.50 -34.96
C GLY A 635 7.13 -7.89 -34.61
N LEU A 636 6.92 -6.63 -35.00
CA LEU A 636 5.88 -5.75 -34.47
C LEU A 636 4.47 -6.38 -34.41
N GLY A 637 4.01 -6.97 -35.52
CA GLY A 637 2.63 -7.46 -35.69
C GLY A 637 2.30 -8.82 -35.10
N VAL A 638 3.27 -9.53 -34.50
CA VAL A 638 3.09 -10.90 -33.96
C VAL A 638 2.83 -10.88 -32.45
N SER A 639 2.04 -11.84 -31.96
CA SER A 639 1.75 -12.02 -30.54
C SER A 639 2.99 -12.40 -29.75
N LYS A 640 3.28 -11.65 -28.68
CA LYS A 640 4.47 -11.81 -27.84
C LYS A 640 4.31 -11.11 -26.50
N THR A 641 5.07 -11.56 -25.50
CA THR A 641 5.29 -10.80 -24.27
C THR A 641 6.77 -10.77 -23.91
N TYR A 642 7.18 -9.72 -23.21
CA TYR A 642 8.47 -9.64 -22.53
C TYR A 642 8.30 -8.76 -21.30
N SER A 643 9.27 -8.77 -20.39
CA SER A 643 9.35 -7.73 -19.38
C SER A 643 10.77 -7.29 -19.10
N ARG A 644 10.89 -6.12 -18.46
CA ARG A 644 12.14 -5.63 -17.89
C ARG A 644 11.94 -5.51 -16.39
N GLN A 645 12.77 -6.22 -15.64
CA GLN A 645 12.68 -6.30 -14.19
C GLN A 645 13.96 -5.76 -13.56
N PHE A 646 13.84 -5.18 -12.37
CA PHE A 646 14.97 -4.89 -11.50
C PHE A 646 14.62 -5.28 -10.06
N GLN A 647 15.61 -5.74 -9.30
CA GLN A 647 15.49 -6.00 -7.87
C GLN A 647 16.69 -5.36 -7.17
N GLN A 648 16.43 -4.52 -6.17
CA GLN A 648 17.43 -3.79 -5.42
C GLN A 648 17.62 -4.45 -4.04
N HIS A 649 18.42 -5.52 -4.00
CA HIS A 649 18.69 -6.35 -2.81
C HIS A 649 19.34 -5.64 -1.62
N LYS A 650 19.72 -4.37 -1.73
CA LYS A 650 20.15 -3.51 -0.62
C LYS A 650 18.95 -2.96 0.16
N TYR A 651 17.91 -2.53 -0.56
CA TYR A 651 16.74 -1.84 -0.04
C TYR A 651 15.47 -2.71 -0.05
N GLY A 652 15.48 -3.89 -0.67
CA GLY A 652 14.35 -4.84 -0.67
C GLY A 652 13.28 -4.60 -1.74
N TYR A 653 13.25 -3.43 -2.37
CA TYR A 653 12.29 -3.12 -3.43
C TYR A 653 12.76 -3.60 -4.83
N GLY A 654 11.80 -3.72 -5.74
CA GLY A 654 11.97 -4.05 -7.14
C GLY A 654 10.79 -3.58 -7.98
N GLY A 655 10.87 -3.79 -9.29
CA GLY A 655 9.81 -3.41 -10.21
C GLY A 655 9.90 -4.10 -11.56
N GLU A 656 8.75 -4.21 -12.22
CA GLU A 656 8.58 -4.87 -13.50
C GLU A 656 7.82 -3.97 -14.49
N TYR A 657 8.38 -3.83 -15.68
CA TYR A 657 7.70 -3.28 -16.85
C TYR A 657 7.30 -4.44 -17.75
N SER A 658 6.04 -4.84 -17.70
CA SER A 658 5.45 -5.94 -18.50
C SER A 658 4.89 -5.41 -19.81
N TYR A 659 5.34 -5.96 -20.94
CA TYR A 659 4.86 -5.64 -22.28
C TYR A 659 4.12 -6.83 -22.89
N TRP A 660 3.00 -6.54 -23.53
CA TRP A 660 2.04 -7.51 -24.03
C TRP A 660 1.63 -7.05 -25.43
N VAL A 661 1.69 -7.94 -26.43
CA VAL A 661 1.24 -7.66 -27.80
C VAL A 661 0.40 -8.84 -28.26
N MET A 662 -0.80 -8.57 -28.75
CA MET A 662 -1.65 -9.55 -29.43
C MET A 662 -1.63 -9.24 -30.92
N GLY A 663 -1.01 -10.13 -31.69
CA GLY A 663 -0.91 -10.04 -33.14
C GLY A 663 -2.24 -10.29 -33.86
N SER A 664 -2.20 -10.24 -35.19
CA SER A 664 -3.41 -10.30 -36.02
C SER A 664 -3.23 -11.17 -37.26
N HIS A 665 -4.03 -12.23 -37.38
CA HIS A 665 -4.14 -12.99 -38.63
C HIS A 665 -4.57 -12.09 -39.81
N GLN A 666 -5.27 -10.99 -39.55
CA GLN A 666 -5.89 -10.12 -40.56
C GLN A 666 -5.14 -8.80 -40.82
N SER A 667 -4.15 -8.42 -40.00
CA SER A 667 -3.42 -7.15 -40.09
C SER A 667 -1.90 -7.34 -39.96
N THR A 668 -1.11 -6.33 -40.34
CA THR A 668 0.34 -6.26 -40.01
C THR A 668 0.62 -5.39 -38.78
N LEU A 669 -0.39 -4.67 -38.28
CA LEU A 669 -0.40 -4.11 -36.93
C LEU A 669 -1.10 -5.09 -35.96
N PRO A 670 -0.68 -5.14 -34.68
CA PRO A 670 -1.34 -5.96 -33.67
C PRO A 670 -2.80 -5.53 -33.44
N LEU A 671 -3.63 -6.44 -32.93
CA LEU A 671 -4.99 -6.14 -32.47
C LEU A 671 -4.96 -5.26 -31.22
N SER A 672 -4.12 -5.63 -30.26
CA SER A 672 -3.97 -4.91 -29.00
C SER A 672 -2.51 -4.93 -28.50
N VAL A 673 -2.14 -3.88 -27.78
CA VAL A 673 -0.87 -3.75 -27.07
C VAL A 673 -1.13 -3.28 -25.64
N ALA A 674 -0.37 -3.80 -24.68
CA ALA A 674 -0.42 -3.31 -23.30
C ALA A 674 0.98 -3.11 -22.71
N MET A 675 1.06 -2.20 -21.75
CA MET A 675 2.23 -1.93 -20.92
C MET A 675 1.76 -1.79 -19.47
N CYS A 676 2.13 -2.73 -18.61
CA CYS A 676 1.88 -2.68 -17.17
C CYS A 676 3.16 -2.36 -16.40
N MET A 677 3.02 -1.65 -15.29
CA MET A 677 4.04 -1.33 -14.32
C MET A 677 3.66 -1.94 -12.98
N ASP A 678 4.45 -2.89 -12.52
CA ASP A 678 4.25 -3.61 -11.27
C ASP A 678 5.42 -3.33 -10.32
N SER A 679 5.12 -3.22 -9.03
CA SER A 679 6.11 -2.93 -7.99
C SER A 679 6.18 -4.08 -6.99
N THR A 680 7.36 -4.30 -6.43
CA THR A 680 7.58 -5.24 -5.33
C THR A 680 8.32 -4.49 -4.22
N MET A 681 7.82 -4.57 -3.01
CA MET A 681 8.36 -3.90 -1.83
C MET A 681 8.95 -4.94 -0.86
N PHE A 682 9.50 -4.47 0.26
CA PHE A 682 9.94 -5.34 1.35
C PHE A 682 8.81 -6.25 1.84
N GLY A 683 9.15 -7.45 2.37
CA GLY A 683 8.16 -8.42 2.85
C GLY A 683 7.25 -9.02 1.77
N GLY A 684 7.72 -9.14 0.52
CA GLY A 684 6.96 -9.83 -0.54
C GLY A 684 5.66 -9.13 -0.97
N TYR A 685 5.47 -7.87 -0.59
CA TYR A 685 4.30 -7.07 -0.97
C TYR A 685 4.40 -6.60 -2.42
N THR A 686 3.42 -6.95 -3.25
CA THR A 686 3.42 -6.62 -4.69
C THR A 686 2.18 -5.84 -5.09
N ALA A 687 2.36 -4.70 -5.76
CA ALA A 687 1.27 -3.84 -6.19
C ALA A 687 1.41 -3.45 -7.67
N ASN A 688 0.32 -3.61 -8.43
CA ASN A 688 0.21 -3.02 -9.76
C ASN A 688 0.14 -1.49 -9.60
N GLY A 689 1.05 -0.75 -10.22
CA GLY A 689 1.03 0.71 -10.20
C GLY A 689 0.04 1.26 -11.23
N MET A 690 0.30 0.95 -12.49
CA MET A 690 -0.48 1.41 -13.65
C MET A 690 -0.42 0.36 -14.76
N CYS A 691 -1.48 0.20 -15.53
CA CYS A 691 -1.40 -0.47 -16.82
C CYS A 691 -2.17 0.28 -17.92
N VAL A 692 -1.55 0.44 -19.08
CA VAL A 692 -2.17 1.02 -20.28
C VAL A 692 -2.37 -0.08 -21.29
N GLN A 693 -3.62 -0.34 -21.69
CA GLN A 693 -3.99 -1.25 -22.77
C GLN A 693 -4.65 -0.46 -23.90
N LEU A 694 -4.20 -0.73 -25.13
CA LEU A 694 -4.67 -0.09 -26.36
C LEU A 694 -5.12 -1.17 -27.35
N ARG A 695 -6.40 -1.17 -27.75
CA ARG A 695 -6.85 -1.89 -28.96
C ARG A 695 -6.70 -0.94 -30.14
N ILE A 696 -6.19 -1.42 -31.28
CA ILE A 696 -5.94 -0.60 -32.49
C ILE A 696 -6.44 -1.29 -33.77
N GLU A 697 -7.51 -2.06 -33.66
CA GLU A 697 -8.11 -2.82 -34.75
C GLU A 697 -8.56 -1.90 -35.90
N GLY A 698 -8.23 -2.29 -37.14
CA GLY A 698 -8.46 -1.46 -38.33
C GLY A 698 -7.67 -0.14 -38.41
N LEU A 699 -6.83 0.24 -37.44
CA LEU A 699 -6.14 1.55 -37.45
C LEU A 699 -5.15 1.72 -38.61
N SER A 700 -4.58 0.61 -39.10
CA SER A 700 -3.69 0.57 -40.28
C SER A 700 -4.32 1.21 -41.52
N LYS A 701 -5.59 0.88 -41.80
CA LYS A 701 -6.43 1.47 -42.86
C LYS A 701 -6.55 2.99 -42.72
N ALA A 702 -6.74 3.51 -41.52
CA ALA A 702 -6.82 4.96 -41.30
C ALA A 702 -5.48 5.66 -41.51
N MET A 703 -4.38 5.10 -40.99
CA MET A 703 -3.03 5.62 -41.21
C MET A 703 -2.66 5.62 -42.69
N VAL A 704 -2.80 4.49 -43.39
CA VAL A 704 -2.48 4.37 -44.82
C VAL A 704 -3.35 5.30 -45.67
N ARG A 705 -4.66 5.40 -45.40
CA ARG A 705 -5.56 6.35 -46.09
C ARG A 705 -5.22 7.82 -45.79
N LYS A 706 -4.59 8.15 -44.66
CA LYS A 706 -4.11 9.50 -44.32
C LYS A 706 -2.77 9.81 -44.99
N PHE A 707 -1.80 8.89 -44.97
CA PHE A 707 -0.52 9.04 -45.68
C PHE A 707 -0.73 9.21 -47.19
N LYS A 708 -1.63 8.42 -47.80
CA LYS A 708 -2.07 8.57 -49.21
C LYS A 708 -2.75 9.92 -49.54
N LYS A 709 -2.96 10.80 -48.56
CA LYS A 709 -3.63 12.12 -48.69
C LYS A 709 -2.83 13.27 -48.05
N MET A 710 -1.60 13.04 -47.59
CA MET A 710 -0.73 14.10 -47.09
C MET A 710 0.01 14.79 -48.23
N ASP A 711 0.23 16.09 -48.08
CA ASP A 711 0.97 16.90 -49.06
C ASP A 711 2.48 16.58 -49.03
N PRO A 712 3.09 16.09 -50.14
CA PRO A 712 4.51 15.76 -50.21
C PRO A 712 5.46 16.95 -50.01
N SER A 713 4.96 18.19 -50.08
CA SER A 713 5.78 19.40 -49.82
C SER A 713 5.95 19.71 -48.32
N ILE A 714 5.08 19.16 -47.47
CA ILE A 714 5.07 19.43 -46.01
C ILE A 714 5.74 18.29 -45.22
N TRP A 715 5.63 17.06 -45.71
CA TRP A 715 6.22 15.87 -45.10
C TRP A 715 7.05 15.12 -46.14
N LYS A 716 8.16 14.52 -45.72
CA LYS A 716 8.93 13.59 -46.55
C LYS A 716 8.17 12.26 -46.72
N THR A 717 7.13 12.26 -47.54
CA THR A 717 6.24 11.12 -47.75
C THR A 717 6.97 9.90 -48.30
N GLU A 718 8.00 10.09 -49.12
CA GLU A 718 8.83 9.00 -49.65
C GLU A 718 9.69 8.32 -48.57
N ASP A 719 10.38 9.09 -47.71
CA ASP A 719 11.15 8.53 -46.58
C ASP A 719 10.22 7.78 -45.61
N LEU A 720 9.08 8.37 -45.25
CA LEU A 720 8.06 7.75 -44.38
C LEU A 720 7.43 6.50 -44.99
N LYS A 721 7.21 6.47 -46.30
CA LYS A 721 6.71 5.32 -47.06
C LYS A 721 7.75 4.21 -47.13
N ASN A 722 9.03 4.54 -47.28
CA ASN A 722 10.12 3.56 -47.22
C ASN A 722 10.22 2.93 -45.82
N ILE A 723 10.11 3.73 -44.75
CA ILE A 723 10.08 3.20 -43.38
C ILE A 723 8.85 2.32 -43.14
N LEU A 724 7.64 2.80 -43.48
CA LEU A 724 6.40 2.09 -43.15
C LEU A 724 6.15 0.84 -44.03
N MET A 725 6.43 0.92 -45.33
CA MET A 725 6.14 -0.17 -46.29
C MET A 725 7.37 -1.00 -46.67
N GLY A 726 8.58 -0.45 -46.50
CA GLY A 726 9.84 -1.18 -46.63
C GLY A 726 10.26 -1.74 -45.27
N ASP A 727 10.90 -0.92 -44.44
CA ASP A 727 11.55 -1.36 -43.19
C ASP A 727 10.60 -2.05 -42.21
N MET A 728 9.37 -1.54 -42.08
CA MET A 728 8.30 -2.10 -41.23
C MET A 728 7.36 -3.05 -41.98
N ASN A 729 7.48 -3.19 -43.30
CA ASN A 729 6.73 -4.15 -44.14
C ASN A 729 5.18 -4.11 -43.93
N ILE A 730 4.61 -2.94 -43.65
CA ILE A 730 3.17 -2.79 -43.37
C ILE A 730 2.38 -2.98 -44.67
N LYS A 731 1.61 -4.07 -44.73
CA LYS A 731 0.79 -4.43 -45.89
C LYS A 731 -0.68 -4.06 -45.67
N GLU A 732 -1.26 -3.40 -46.65
CA GLU A 732 -2.70 -3.11 -46.72
C GLU A 732 -3.46 -4.43 -46.93
N ARG A 733 -4.20 -4.86 -45.92
CA ARG A 733 -5.02 -6.09 -45.86
C ARG A 733 -6.52 -5.73 -45.93
N PRO A 734 -7.45 -6.71 -46.01
CA PRO A 734 -8.89 -6.44 -46.25
C PRO A 734 -9.57 -5.49 -45.24
N ASP A 735 -10.73 -4.96 -45.64
CA ASP A 735 -11.34 -3.77 -45.05
C ASP A 735 -11.98 -4.04 -43.66
N GLN A 736 -11.15 -4.10 -42.61
CA GLN A 736 -11.62 -4.16 -41.21
C GLN A 736 -12.31 -2.85 -40.78
N PRO A 737 -13.36 -2.89 -39.94
CA PRO A 737 -13.88 -1.70 -39.28
C PRO A 737 -12.83 -1.14 -38.31
N ILE A 738 -12.75 0.18 -38.16
CA ILE A 738 -11.84 0.78 -37.18
C ILE A 738 -12.48 0.67 -35.80
N ASN A 739 -11.76 0.05 -34.86
CA ASN A 739 -12.10 0.00 -33.44
C ASN A 739 -10.83 0.25 -32.60
N VAL A 740 -10.68 1.47 -32.11
CA VAL A 740 -9.59 1.87 -31.21
C VAL A 740 -10.13 1.98 -29.80
N GLU A 741 -9.53 1.28 -28.85
CA GLU A 741 -9.91 1.34 -27.44
C GLU A 741 -8.71 1.73 -26.59
N ILE A 742 -8.95 2.51 -25.54
CA ILE A 742 -7.97 2.94 -24.56
C ILE A 742 -8.52 2.56 -23.19
N LEU A 743 -7.79 1.70 -22.48
CA LEU A 743 -8.13 1.18 -21.17
C LEU A 743 -6.96 1.46 -20.21
N LEU A 744 -7.22 2.24 -19.15
CA LEU A 744 -6.22 2.66 -18.17
C LEU A 744 -6.59 2.10 -16.79
N PHE A 745 -5.70 1.27 -16.27
CA PHE A 745 -5.73 0.75 -14.91
C PHE A 745 -4.76 1.53 -14.01
N VAL A 746 -5.17 1.79 -12.77
CA VAL A 746 -4.30 2.26 -11.67
C VAL A 746 -4.66 1.44 -10.43
N LYS A 747 -3.66 0.85 -9.75
CA LYS A 747 -3.87 -0.04 -8.58
C LYS A 747 -4.97 -1.09 -8.78
N ASN A 748 -4.94 -1.77 -9.93
CA ASN A 748 -5.96 -2.75 -10.35
C ASN A 748 -7.42 -2.20 -10.34
N SER A 749 -7.65 -0.92 -10.66
CA SER A 749 -8.98 -0.35 -10.93
C SER A 749 -8.98 0.37 -12.28
N VAL A 750 -10.03 0.23 -13.09
CA VAL A 750 -10.16 0.99 -14.35
C VAL A 750 -10.57 2.44 -14.03
N VAL A 751 -9.67 3.36 -14.35
CA VAL A 751 -9.85 4.81 -14.14
C VAL A 751 -10.28 5.54 -15.42
N ALA A 752 -10.00 4.96 -16.59
CA ALA A 752 -10.55 5.42 -17.86
C ALA A 752 -10.72 4.25 -18.84
N PHE A 753 -11.87 4.20 -19.50
CA PHE A 753 -12.12 3.39 -20.68
C PHE A 753 -12.72 4.27 -21.77
N ARG A 754 -12.19 4.23 -22.99
CA ARG A 754 -12.72 4.97 -24.16
C ARG A 754 -12.64 4.10 -25.40
N GLN A 755 -13.71 4.08 -26.19
CA GLN A 755 -13.81 3.38 -27.47
C GLN A 755 -14.05 4.40 -28.59
N TYR A 756 -13.41 4.19 -29.74
CA TYR A 756 -13.49 5.05 -30.92
C TYR A 756 -13.67 4.20 -32.18
N ASN A 757 -14.78 4.45 -32.88
CA ASN A 757 -15.18 3.76 -34.10
C ASN A 757 -14.90 4.60 -35.37
N GLU A 758 -15.34 4.12 -36.54
CA GLU A 758 -15.21 4.91 -37.79
C GLU A 758 -15.90 6.28 -37.72
N ASP A 759 -17.04 6.41 -37.04
CA ASP A 759 -17.75 7.69 -36.89
C ASP A 759 -16.97 8.69 -36.03
N SER A 760 -16.25 8.20 -35.01
CA SER A 760 -15.39 9.02 -34.15
C SER A 760 -14.27 9.75 -34.91
N ILE A 761 -13.93 9.28 -36.12
CA ILE A 761 -12.85 9.78 -36.96
C ILE A 761 -13.37 10.71 -38.10
N LYS A 762 -14.70 10.76 -38.32
CA LYS A 762 -15.33 11.62 -39.34
C LYS A 762 -15.25 13.11 -38.99
N GLU A 763 -15.65 13.97 -39.93
CA GLU A 763 -15.79 15.42 -39.71
C GLU A 763 -16.79 15.67 -38.56
N GLY A 764 -16.37 16.39 -37.51
CA GLY A 764 -17.16 16.55 -36.28
C GLY A 764 -17.05 15.41 -35.26
N GLY A 765 -16.37 14.30 -35.59
CA GLY A 765 -16.18 13.16 -34.69
C GLY A 765 -15.28 13.45 -33.47
N SER A 766 -15.48 12.70 -32.39
CA SER A 766 -14.83 12.87 -31.08
C SER A 766 -13.29 12.81 -31.12
N LEU A 767 -12.72 11.96 -31.96
CA LEU A 767 -11.27 11.82 -32.13
C LEU A 767 -10.72 12.98 -32.97
N LYS A 768 -11.50 13.49 -33.94
CA LYS A 768 -11.14 14.68 -34.71
C LYS A 768 -11.19 15.95 -33.85
N SER A 769 -12.19 16.14 -33.00
CA SER A 769 -12.27 17.31 -32.11
C SER A 769 -11.15 17.31 -31.05
N LEU A 770 -10.82 16.15 -30.47
CA LEU A 770 -9.60 15.97 -29.66
C LEU A 770 -8.34 16.42 -30.41
N SER A 771 -8.21 16.09 -31.70
CA SER A 771 -7.07 16.52 -32.52
C SER A 771 -7.11 18.00 -32.94
N MET A 772 -8.29 18.62 -33.05
CA MET A 772 -8.40 20.05 -33.42
C MET A 772 -8.09 20.97 -32.24
N ASN A 773 -8.44 20.56 -31.01
CA ASN A 773 -8.01 21.22 -29.78
C ASN A 773 -6.51 21.01 -29.49
N SER A 774 -5.76 20.29 -30.35
CA SER A 774 -4.31 20.11 -30.16
C SER A 774 -3.48 21.39 -30.35
N LYS A 775 -4.07 22.47 -30.90
CA LYS A 775 -3.43 23.80 -30.91
C LYS A 775 -3.26 24.40 -29.52
N ASP A 776 -4.12 24.01 -28.57
CA ASP A 776 -4.00 24.36 -27.16
C ASP A 776 -3.19 23.31 -26.37
N PHE A 777 -2.70 22.26 -27.04
CA PHE A 777 -1.74 21.29 -26.49
C PHE A 777 -0.31 21.84 -26.49
N LYS A 778 -0.18 23.13 -26.14
CA LYS A 778 1.08 23.66 -25.62
C LYS A 778 1.32 23.01 -24.25
N ILE A 779 2.05 21.90 -24.26
CA ILE A 779 2.93 21.58 -23.13
C ILE A 779 3.71 22.88 -22.84
N PRO A 780 3.74 23.38 -21.59
CA PRO A 780 4.62 24.49 -21.24
C PRO A 780 6.05 24.08 -21.56
N THR A 781 6.60 24.60 -22.65
CA THR A 781 8.02 24.45 -22.94
C THR A 781 8.75 25.18 -21.82
N PRO A 782 9.55 24.50 -20.98
CA PRO A 782 10.34 25.18 -19.97
C PRO A 782 11.22 26.20 -20.69
N SER A 783 11.25 27.44 -20.18
CA SER A 783 12.04 28.51 -20.80
C SER A 783 13.51 28.08 -20.80
N THR A 784 14.12 28.02 -21.98
CA THR A 784 15.38 27.29 -22.22
C THR A 784 16.62 27.96 -21.62
N THR A 785 16.70 27.95 -20.29
CA THR A 785 17.88 28.22 -19.45
C THR A 785 17.71 27.53 -18.09
N ASN A 786 18.74 26.81 -17.64
CA ASN A 786 18.98 26.29 -16.27
C ASN A 786 18.20 25.06 -15.74
N GLU A 787 17.01 24.71 -16.24
CA GLU A 787 16.25 23.59 -15.62
C GLU A 787 16.81 22.17 -15.90
N SER A 788 17.65 22.00 -16.93
CA SER A 788 18.25 20.69 -17.26
C SER A 788 19.16 20.12 -16.16
N CYS A 789 19.72 20.96 -15.28
CA CYS A 789 20.62 20.52 -14.22
C CYS A 789 19.90 19.80 -13.05
N ALA A 790 18.59 19.97 -12.88
CA ALA A 790 17.87 19.45 -11.71
C ALA A 790 17.66 17.93 -11.72
N LEU A 791 17.37 17.35 -12.90
CA LEU A 791 17.26 15.89 -13.05
C LEU A 791 18.63 15.19 -13.01
N GLU A 792 19.69 15.82 -13.54
CA GLU A 792 21.04 15.25 -13.43
C GLU A 792 21.58 15.31 -11.99
N ALA A 793 21.32 16.38 -11.24
CA ALA A 793 21.74 16.50 -9.83
C ALA A 793 21.09 15.44 -8.92
N SER A 794 19.80 15.17 -9.11
CA SER A 794 19.07 14.16 -8.33
C SER A 794 19.52 12.72 -8.64
N LEU A 795 20.01 12.46 -9.85
CA LEU A 795 20.67 11.19 -10.21
C LEU A 795 22.13 11.09 -9.75
N SER A 796 22.89 12.20 -9.73
CA SER A 796 24.29 12.19 -9.30
C SER A 796 24.44 12.05 -7.78
N THR A 797 23.57 12.67 -6.98
CA THR A 797 23.63 12.56 -5.51
C THR A 797 23.33 11.14 -5.01
N ALA A 798 22.66 10.31 -5.83
CA ALA A 798 22.43 8.89 -5.57
C ALA A 798 23.57 7.96 -6.03
N LEU A 799 24.57 8.48 -6.77
CA LEU A 799 25.67 7.74 -7.38
C LEU A 799 27.02 8.37 -7.01
N GLY A 800 27.48 8.10 -5.78
CA GLY A 800 28.71 8.67 -5.22
C GLY A 800 29.95 8.48 -6.09
N ASP A 801 30.47 9.59 -6.62
CA ASP A 801 31.77 9.82 -7.25
C ASP A 801 32.46 8.64 -7.96
N ARG A 802 31.84 8.14 -9.04
CA ARG A 802 32.58 7.46 -10.13
C ARG A 802 32.07 7.93 -11.51
N CYS A 803 33.02 8.14 -12.42
CA CYS A 803 32.80 8.87 -13.67
C CYS A 803 31.75 8.23 -14.60
N THR A 804 30.82 9.04 -15.08
CA THR A 804 29.89 8.68 -16.16
C THR A 804 30.55 8.88 -17.53
N CYS A 805 30.52 7.85 -18.37
CA CYS A 805 30.72 8.01 -19.82
C CYS A 805 29.35 8.20 -20.49
N SER A 806 29.20 9.27 -21.28
CA SER A 806 27.95 9.59 -21.95
C SER A 806 27.58 8.57 -23.03
N ILE A 807 26.34 8.10 -23.02
CA ILE A 807 25.78 7.22 -24.06
C ILE A 807 25.15 8.10 -25.14
N HIS A 808 25.94 8.54 -26.11
CA HIS A 808 25.43 9.26 -27.30
C HIS A 808 26.00 8.75 -28.63
N GLU A 809 26.87 7.74 -28.63
CA GLU A 809 27.71 7.39 -29.81
C GLU A 809 27.71 5.88 -30.19
N GLN A 810 26.61 5.15 -29.95
CA GLN A 810 26.48 3.74 -30.37
C GLN A 810 25.46 3.46 -31.50
N LEU A 811 24.76 4.48 -32.01
CA LEU A 811 23.73 4.30 -33.05
C LEU A 811 24.23 4.45 -34.50
N HIS A 812 25.54 4.52 -34.73
CA HIS A 812 26.11 4.80 -36.06
C HIS A 812 27.22 3.85 -36.55
N TRP A 813 27.49 2.75 -35.84
CA TRP A 813 28.62 1.85 -36.14
C TRP A 813 28.24 0.38 -36.44
N SER A 814 27.33 0.20 -37.40
CA SER A 814 27.08 -1.12 -38.01
C SER A 814 26.73 -1.02 -39.50
N LEU A 815 27.68 -0.60 -40.35
CA LEU A 815 27.72 -0.91 -41.80
C LEU A 815 29.03 -0.41 -42.45
N ARG A 816 29.57 -1.18 -43.42
CA ARG A 816 30.70 -0.87 -44.34
C ARG A 816 32.16 -0.83 -43.80
N HIS A 817 32.75 -2.02 -43.70
CA HIS A 817 33.93 -2.49 -44.47
C HIS A 817 35.18 -1.59 -44.74
N SER A 818 36.34 -2.23 -44.52
CA SER A 818 37.61 -2.19 -45.29
C SER A 818 38.51 -0.94 -45.33
N SER A 819 39.69 -1.10 -44.72
CA SER A 819 41.04 -0.71 -45.21
C SER A 819 41.35 0.74 -45.62
N HIS A 820 42.07 1.47 -44.76
CA HIS A 820 43.46 1.89 -45.04
C HIS A 820 44.17 2.43 -43.78
N CYS A 821 45.50 2.41 -43.77
CA CYS A 821 46.32 3.11 -42.77
C CYS A 821 46.93 4.37 -43.40
N GLN A 822 47.02 5.48 -42.65
CA GLN A 822 48.16 6.40 -42.75
C GLN A 822 48.31 7.32 -41.52
N GLU A 823 49.41 8.06 -41.48
CA GLU A 823 50.01 8.67 -40.28
C GLU A 823 49.61 10.14 -40.04
N GLY A 824 49.69 10.64 -38.80
CA GLY A 824 49.43 12.06 -38.50
C GLY A 824 49.77 12.52 -37.07
N LYS A 825 50.95 13.13 -36.89
CA LYS A 825 51.42 13.85 -35.68
C LYS A 825 50.55 15.10 -35.43
N CYS A 826 50.35 15.68 -34.24
CA CYS A 826 50.77 15.41 -32.84
C CYS A 826 49.74 16.13 -31.89
N THR A 827 49.91 16.56 -30.62
CA THR A 827 51.06 16.82 -29.72
C THR A 827 50.61 16.83 -28.23
N ARG A 828 51.54 17.01 -27.28
CA ARG A 828 51.41 17.37 -25.83
C ARG A 828 52.60 18.33 -25.48
N PRO A 829 52.78 18.93 -24.27
CA PRO A 829 52.14 18.64 -22.97
C PRO A 829 51.76 19.86 -22.08
N HIS A 830 51.16 19.58 -20.91
CA HIS A 830 51.82 19.86 -19.63
C HIS A 830 51.37 18.83 -18.57
N VAL A 831 52.17 18.65 -17.50
CA VAL A 831 51.98 17.59 -16.49
C VAL A 831 52.26 18.14 -15.10
N GLN A 832 51.42 17.76 -14.13
CA GLN A 832 51.85 17.56 -12.74
C GLN A 832 51.31 16.22 -12.22
N ARG A 833 52.00 15.65 -11.23
CA ARG A 833 51.85 14.23 -10.83
C ARG A 833 51.05 14.10 -9.54
N CYS A 834 50.33 12.99 -9.42
CA CYS A 834 50.40 12.14 -8.23
C CYS A 834 50.74 10.72 -8.66
N GLN A 835 51.43 9.97 -7.80
CA GLN A 835 51.96 8.64 -8.11
C GLN A 835 51.03 7.53 -7.65
N ILE A 836 50.99 6.43 -8.42
CA ILE A 836 50.59 5.11 -7.94
C ILE A 836 51.84 4.23 -8.04
N GLN A 837 52.22 3.57 -6.95
CA GLN A 837 53.20 2.49 -6.99
C GLN A 837 52.49 1.15 -7.18
N HIS A 838 53.17 0.25 -7.89
CA HIS A 838 52.76 -1.14 -8.10
C HIS A 838 53.27 -2.04 -6.94
N GLU A 839 53.12 -3.36 -7.14
CA GLU A 839 53.73 -4.50 -6.42
C GLU A 839 52.80 -5.24 -5.42
N TYR A 840 52.66 -6.58 -5.41
CA TYR A 840 53.20 -7.64 -6.30
C TYR A 840 52.26 -8.85 -6.49
N LEU A 841 52.76 -9.88 -7.20
CA LEU A 841 52.07 -10.96 -7.94
C LEU A 841 51.39 -12.13 -7.18
N TRP A 842 50.34 -12.70 -7.84
CA TRP A 842 50.02 -14.15 -8.03
C TRP A 842 49.42 -14.95 -6.82
N SER A 843 48.77 -16.13 -6.98
CA SER A 843 48.71 -17.09 -8.13
C SER A 843 47.33 -17.79 -8.33
N ARG A 844 47.26 -18.72 -9.31
CA ARG A 844 46.07 -19.43 -9.83
C ARG A 844 45.55 -20.56 -8.91
N PHE A 845 44.27 -20.94 -9.03
CA PHE A 845 43.84 -22.15 -9.80
C PHE A 845 42.31 -22.23 -9.99
N GLN A 846 41.89 -23.03 -10.98
CA GLN A 846 40.49 -23.46 -11.21
C GLN A 846 40.33 -24.92 -10.74
N ILE A 847 39.11 -25.37 -10.39
CA ILE A 847 38.38 -26.48 -11.05
C ILE A 847 37.02 -26.73 -10.36
N HIS A 848 36.23 -27.59 -11.00
CA HIS A 848 34.80 -27.85 -10.93
C HIS A 848 34.31 -28.79 -9.79
N ASP A 849 32.97 -28.84 -9.69
CA ASP A 849 32.11 -29.95 -9.23
C ASP A 849 31.93 -30.26 -7.72
N ALA A 850 30.88 -31.05 -7.47
CA ALA A 850 30.22 -31.37 -6.21
C ALA A 850 29.55 -32.77 -6.36
N PRO A 851 28.67 -33.24 -5.45
CA PRO A 851 28.66 -33.16 -3.99
C PRO A 851 28.64 -34.55 -3.33
N GLU A 852 29.22 -34.74 -2.14
CA GLU A 852 28.96 -35.93 -1.31
C GLU A 852 28.79 -35.62 0.18
N SER A 853 28.09 -36.53 0.87
CA SER A 853 27.88 -36.62 2.31
C SER A 853 27.61 -38.09 2.65
N PRO A 854 27.60 -38.55 3.93
CA PRO A 854 27.76 -37.79 5.16
C PRO A 854 28.77 -38.44 6.16
N ASN A 855 28.61 -38.10 7.44
CA ASN A 855 28.93 -38.89 8.65
C ASN A 855 30.28 -38.73 9.41
N GLN A 856 30.06 -38.63 10.73
CA GLN A 856 30.87 -39.07 11.87
C GLN A 856 32.05 -38.22 12.43
N ASN A 857 31.78 -37.76 13.66
CA ASN A 857 32.60 -37.90 14.87
C ASN A 857 33.58 -36.78 15.31
N ARG A 858 33.15 -36.14 16.42
CA ARG A 858 33.90 -35.88 17.67
C ARG A 858 34.74 -34.61 17.83
N LEU A 859 34.14 -33.73 18.65
CA LEU A 859 34.64 -33.26 19.97
C LEU A 859 35.83 -32.27 20.04
N TYR A 860 35.56 -31.21 20.82
CA TYR A 860 36.46 -30.17 21.31
C TYR A 860 37.07 -29.24 20.22
N HIS A 861 37.19 -27.94 20.46
CA HIS A 861 37.12 -27.23 21.74
C HIS A 861 36.28 -25.95 21.70
#